data_AF-D0Z517-F1
#
_entry.id   AF-D0Z517-F1
#
_cell.length_a   1.000
_cell.length_b   1.000
_cell.length_c   1.000
_cell.angle_alpha   90.00
_cell.angle_beta   90.00
_cell.angle_gamma   90.00
#
_symmetry.space_group_name_H-M   'P 1'
#
loop_
_entity.id
_entity.type
_entity.pdbx_description
1 polymer ?
#
loop_
_entity_poly.entity_id
_entity_poly.type
_entity_poly.pdbx_seq_one_letter_code
_entity_poly.pdbx_strand_id
1 'polypeptide(L)'
;MNDQWQKKYLFEYNELVSKFPSPEKIISDYIKDKFNTDLHWFHWADPDNLYFVQFSQSRSNNKSYTGWDHLEKYKTNAMTLTQAAMLNMGHRFSTYDDANSVAGIYKTSNANLFDEKNEAKMLPSEYLRFIYNCDFAGLYNKALSDYWSKYYERFKLLLKNYYVSSILYLYKNNLVSKDEHDFAMAALNRENNISLFFFDIYGYYSSDIFLAENKERVMLFIPGATNPFLFSENLNSLRGRLKEIIKEQNNTSLLSTHFSLYDRQDGTSYSGVNTALNGIKENKNFDESYFFYSPKKITEKNVFEAIAILVKKRSFSDGDVLITSNSEASKEDALNILQTILSMAPIFDVIIPEVSVPASLGILATSVGLSFDQLINGDTFEERRSAIPGVVTNVLLLGLSFAIPFIISKASANKEILNEFVSNEDNILNATNTDDFLKEYSINKDDISSTSVLEINIKETEQSVNIVKLSDEDNKIIAVKGSALSGIYYEADIKTGYEIFSRRVYRTEYNNEIVWVRSGGLNGGKPFDFTTLELPIFFEDQPYSKLASSELSFINDDSPLLFPNVDSRLPASTSEMEMMHFYNDRPKFVEQDLILMRGTTEEEAWNIASTKTAGGSNEALKDISIEGHPQTDVSTTAYTTDFKSADAASRRHFLVIVKVKLKYVVGNNEVSHVNHWAIIDEAPVEVMAVVDRRFLFPEPPSQSELSILQKMLRLRFFRKNIAENASINFQKLAKGDINVLKGRGSISSTRQRAIEPYFISSNADELQGGFYTKKDRFNNLGYDTHFYNSSIGSNGAPTLNTYTGEILTDSSSLGSTYWKEHNLTNNTNIIRVSNSARGANGIKIELEQVQANKPVIITSGNLSGCTTIVARKGGWLYKVHTGTTEPVAGFTSTTGVQKAVEVFELLLKDGAGFPKVKGIMNNDFLVNYLADNFDESLITYASSDAKQGSIITVSRDNVLTFPYYTNDNLLGFGTSATILARVDNNTLVSSLSESYSLTTDGAKVSISKALSKKFNVEQLESGVSTAQPESGVSTEQ
;
A
#
# COMPACT_ATOMS: atom_id res chain seq x y z
N MET A 1 15.86 -34.40 16.34
CA MET A 1 16.09 -32.94 16.34
C MET A 1 16.38 -32.50 17.76
N ASN A 2 17.32 -31.56 17.97
CA ASN A 2 17.59 -31.01 19.30
C ASN A 2 16.45 -30.09 19.74
N ASP A 3 15.99 -30.27 20.97
CA ASP A 3 14.95 -29.47 21.63
C ASP A 3 15.26 -27.95 21.58
N GLN A 4 16.54 -27.55 21.67
CA GLN A 4 16.96 -26.14 21.57
C GLN A 4 16.69 -25.51 20.18
N TRP A 5 16.92 -26.24 19.09
CA TRP A 5 16.65 -25.72 17.73
C TRP A 5 15.14 -25.53 17.51
N GLN A 6 14.35 -26.50 17.97
CA GLN A 6 12.89 -26.47 17.88
C GLN A 6 12.31 -25.29 18.68
N LYS A 7 12.82 -25.04 19.88
CA LYS A 7 12.50 -23.87 20.71
C LYS A 7 12.83 -22.56 20.00
N LYS A 8 14.02 -22.45 19.39
CA LYS A 8 14.44 -21.25 18.65
C LYS A 8 13.57 -21.03 17.40
N TYR A 9 13.26 -22.09 16.64
CA TYR A 9 12.32 -22.01 15.52
C TYR A 9 10.96 -21.46 15.97
N LEU A 10 10.41 -22.01 17.06
CA LEU A 10 9.13 -21.59 17.59
C LEU A 10 9.18 -20.13 18.08
N PHE A 11 10.29 -19.69 18.67
CA PHE A 11 10.49 -18.29 19.06
C PHE A 11 10.44 -17.36 17.85
N GLU A 12 11.16 -17.68 16.78
CA GLU A 12 11.19 -16.85 15.55
C GLU A 12 9.83 -16.82 14.83
N TYR A 13 9.11 -17.95 14.79
CA TYR A 13 7.74 -18.04 14.30
C TYR A 13 6.81 -17.09 15.08
N ASN A 14 6.83 -17.18 16.41
CA ASN A 14 6.00 -16.34 17.26
C ASN A 14 6.43 -14.86 17.20
N GLU A 15 7.70 -14.56 16.92
CA GLU A 15 8.14 -13.19 16.66
C GLU A 15 7.56 -12.61 15.37
N LEU A 16 7.56 -13.37 14.26
CA LEU A 16 6.95 -12.91 13.01
C LEU A 16 5.46 -12.66 13.15
N VAL A 17 4.74 -13.57 13.80
CA VAL A 17 3.30 -13.46 14.04
C VAL A 17 2.99 -12.30 14.98
N SER A 18 3.68 -12.19 16.11
CA SER A 18 3.41 -11.12 17.11
C SER A 18 3.74 -9.70 16.63
N LYS A 19 4.58 -9.56 15.61
CA LYS A 19 4.96 -8.26 15.03
C LYS A 19 4.19 -7.90 13.77
N PHE A 20 3.34 -8.79 13.28
CA PHE A 20 2.49 -8.51 12.15
C PHE A 20 1.50 -7.38 12.47
N PRO A 21 1.29 -6.41 11.57
CA PRO A 21 0.38 -5.30 11.84
C PRO A 21 -1.06 -5.79 11.91
N SER A 22 -1.71 -5.66 13.07
CA SER A 22 -3.16 -5.87 13.19
C SER A 22 -3.92 -4.66 12.65
N PRO A 23 -4.85 -4.81 11.69
CA PRO A 23 -5.69 -3.72 11.21
C PRO A 23 -6.38 -2.96 12.35
N GLU A 24 -6.99 -3.67 13.29
CA GLU A 24 -7.67 -3.07 14.45
C GLU A 24 -6.72 -2.24 15.31
N LYS A 25 -5.52 -2.75 15.60
CA LYS A 25 -4.53 -2.01 16.39
C LYS A 25 -4.02 -0.76 15.67
N ILE A 26 -3.68 -0.89 14.38
CA ILE A 26 -3.17 0.22 13.56
C ILE A 26 -4.22 1.33 13.47
N ILE A 27 -5.48 0.97 13.27
CA ILE A 27 -6.60 1.91 13.17
C ILE A 27 -6.89 2.52 14.54
N SER A 28 -6.94 1.73 15.61
CA SER A 28 -7.11 2.24 16.99
C SER A 28 -6.03 3.23 17.38
N ASP A 29 -4.75 2.90 17.15
CA ASP A 29 -3.62 3.77 17.48
C ASP A 29 -3.66 5.07 16.67
N TYR A 30 -4.04 4.96 15.41
CA TYR A 30 -4.27 6.14 14.58
C TYR A 30 -5.41 6.99 15.13
N ILE A 31 -6.57 6.40 15.46
CA ILE A 31 -7.70 7.15 16.04
C ILE A 31 -7.30 7.82 17.36
N LYS A 32 -6.56 7.12 18.22
CA LYS A 32 -6.01 7.66 19.47
C LYS A 32 -5.05 8.82 19.21
N ASP A 33 -4.16 8.70 18.22
CA ASP A 33 -3.28 9.79 17.80
C ASP A 33 -4.11 11.00 17.34
N LYS A 34 -5.10 10.81 16.46
CA LYS A 34 -6.02 11.86 16.01
C LYS A 34 -6.77 12.50 17.19
N PHE A 35 -7.27 11.71 18.13
CA PHE A 35 -7.98 12.20 19.33
C PHE A 35 -7.08 12.96 20.31
N ASN A 36 -5.78 12.73 20.28
CA ASN A 36 -4.82 13.45 21.11
C ASN A 36 -4.24 14.69 20.42
N THR A 37 -4.17 14.70 19.09
CA THR A 37 -3.51 15.77 18.32
C THR A 37 -4.52 16.71 17.66
N ASP A 38 -5.49 16.16 16.95
CA ASP A 38 -6.30 16.87 15.97
C ASP A 38 -7.71 17.14 16.47
N LEU A 39 -8.27 16.17 17.20
CA LEU A 39 -9.57 16.20 17.86
C LEU A 39 -9.37 16.14 19.37
N HIS A 40 -8.56 17.04 19.93
CA HIS A 40 -8.14 16.97 21.34
C HIS A 40 -9.31 17.03 22.34
N TRP A 41 -10.53 17.39 21.92
CA TRP A 41 -11.72 17.31 22.77
C TRP A 41 -12.22 15.87 22.96
N PHE A 42 -11.73 14.92 22.16
CA PHE A 42 -11.94 13.48 22.27
C PHE A 42 -10.74 12.74 22.89
N HIS A 43 -9.74 13.42 23.46
CA HIS A 43 -8.60 12.76 24.13
C HIS A 43 -9.02 11.77 25.24
N TRP A 44 -10.22 11.96 25.81
CA TRP A 44 -10.81 11.08 26.82
C TRP A 44 -11.44 9.81 26.23
N ALA A 45 -11.71 9.79 24.92
CA ALA A 45 -12.41 8.71 24.25
C ALA A 45 -11.42 7.60 23.88
N ASP A 46 -11.63 6.41 24.44
CA ASP A 46 -10.93 5.22 24.01
C ASP A 46 -11.77 4.51 22.94
N PRO A 47 -11.34 4.49 21.66
CA PRO A 47 -12.12 3.92 20.57
C PRO A 47 -12.37 2.41 20.70
N ASP A 48 -11.60 1.71 21.53
CA ASP A 48 -11.78 0.28 21.78
C ASP A 48 -12.76 -0.02 22.93
N ASN A 49 -13.09 0.99 23.76
CA ASN A 49 -13.97 0.86 24.93
C ASN A 49 -15.22 1.73 24.85
N LEU A 50 -15.45 2.38 23.71
CA LEU A 50 -16.69 3.06 23.38
C LEU A 50 -17.37 2.33 22.23
N TYR A 51 -18.70 2.28 22.30
CA TYR A 51 -19.51 1.45 21.41
C TYR A 51 -20.44 2.30 20.57
N PHE A 52 -20.35 2.16 19.26
CA PHE A 52 -21.34 2.62 18.30
C PHE A 52 -22.47 1.60 18.26
N VAL A 53 -23.65 1.99 18.75
CA VAL A 53 -24.81 1.09 18.85
C VAL A 53 -25.96 1.63 18.00
N GLN A 54 -26.52 0.79 17.14
CA GLN A 54 -27.66 1.11 16.27
C GLN A 54 -28.95 0.46 16.80
N PHE A 55 -30.07 1.11 16.52
CA PHE A 55 -31.40 0.70 16.96
C PHE A 55 -32.44 0.88 15.84
N SER A 56 -33.47 0.04 15.85
CA SER A 56 -34.65 0.19 14.98
C SER A 56 -35.73 1.11 15.57
N GLN A 57 -35.59 1.48 16.85
CA GLN A 57 -36.50 2.35 17.59
C GLN A 57 -35.75 3.56 18.12
N SER A 58 -36.47 4.68 18.24
CA SER A 58 -35.98 5.90 18.84
C SER A 58 -37.05 6.54 19.72
N ARG A 59 -36.66 7.09 20.87
CA ARG A 59 -37.55 7.80 21.80
C ARG A 59 -36.90 9.10 22.22
N SER A 60 -37.63 10.20 22.12
CA SER A 60 -37.10 11.51 22.49
C SER A 60 -36.74 11.57 23.99
N ASN A 61 -35.53 12.05 24.27
CA ASN A 61 -35.02 12.31 25.61
C ASN A 61 -34.20 13.61 25.60
N ASN A 62 -34.79 14.69 26.14
CA ASN A 62 -34.15 16.01 26.16
C ASN A 62 -32.93 16.12 27.10
N LYS A 63 -32.58 15.04 27.81
CA LYS A 63 -31.42 14.99 28.72
C LYS A 63 -30.24 14.23 28.13
N SER A 64 -30.44 13.40 27.12
CA SER A 64 -29.36 12.67 26.46
C SER A 64 -28.64 13.57 25.46
N TYR A 65 -27.38 13.25 25.19
CA TYR A 65 -26.50 13.98 24.28
C TYR A 65 -26.99 13.92 22.84
N THR A 66 -27.59 12.79 22.42
CA THR A 66 -28.18 12.64 21.08
C THR A 66 -29.57 13.24 20.98
N GLY A 67 -30.24 13.52 22.09
CA GLY A 67 -31.68 13.86 22.15
C GLY A 67 -32.62 12.66 22.09
N TRP A 68 -32.06 11.44 22.08
CA TRP A 68 -32.79 10.19 21.99
C TRP A 68 -32.30 9.17 23.04
N ASP A 69 -33.20 8.30 23.49
CA ASP A 69 -32.90 7.09 24.23
C ASP A 69 -33.43 5.85 23.48
N HIS A 70 -32.85 4.69 23.78
CA HIS A 70 -33.13 3.45 23.08
C HIS A 70 -33.21 2.24 24.01
N LEU A 71 -34.06 1.28 23.65
CA LEU A 71 -34.20 0.03 24.39
C LEU A 71 -33.38 -1.09 23.76
N GLU A 72 -32.78 -1.94 24.59
CA GLU A 72 -31.95 -3.08 24.16
C GLU A 72 -32.66 -4.00 23.16
N LYS A 73 -33.95 -4.26 23.38
CA LYS A 73 -34.77 -5.15 22.54
C LYS A 73 -34.88 -4.69 21.07
N TYR A 74 -34.53 -3.44 20.78
CA TYR A 74 -34.53 -2.87 19.43
C TYR A 74 -33.12 -2.63 18.88
N LYS A 75 -32.07 -3.07 19.59
CA LYS A 75 -30.68 -2.99 19.15
C LYS A 75 -30.49 -3.83 17.88
N THR A 76 -30.03 -3.21 16.82
CA THR A 76 -29.76 -3.86 15.53
C THR A 76 -28.28 -4.16 15.33
N ASN A 77 -27.40 -3.38 15.94
CA ASN A 77 -25.96 -3.50 15.80
C ASN A 77 -25.23 -2.87 16.98
N ALA A 78 -24.07 -3.39 17.37
CA ALA A 78 -23.23 -2.81 18.40
C ALA A 78 -21.78 -3.17 18.09
N MET A 79 -20.89 -2.20 17.98
CA MET A 79 -19.47 -2.40 17.68
C MET A 79 -18.64 -1.34 18.36
N THR A 80 -17.35 -1.56 18.55
CA THR A 80 -16.45 -0.50 19.03
C THR A 80 -16.32 0.61 17.98
N LEU A 81 -15.79 1.76 18.37
CA LEU A 81 -15.49 2.82 17.42
C LEU A 81 -14.45 2.35 16.39
N THR A 82 -13.40 1.66 16.82
CA THR A 82 -12.38 1.09 15.92
C THR A 82 -13.00 0.15 14.89
N GLN A 83 -13.88 -0.76 15.33
CA GLN A 83 -14.61 -1.67 14.43
C GLN A 83 -15.51 -0.94 13.43
N ALA A 84 -16.20 0.12 13.87
CA ALA A 84 -17.00 0.95 12.98
C ALA A 84 -16.15 1.67 11.92
N ALA A 85 -14.92 2.08 12.27
CA ALA A 85 -13.97 2.65 11.32
C ALA A 85 -13.53 1.64 10.27
N MET A 86 -13.14 0.43 10.71
CA MET A 86 -12.70 -0.67 9.83
C MET A 86 -13.76 -1.12 8.83
N LEU A 87 -15.02 -1.14 9.27
CA LEU A 87 -16.15 -1.54 8.42
C LEU A 87 -16.67 -0.42 7.53
N ASN A 88 -16.01 0.74 7.49
CA ASN A 88 -16.46 1.92 6.75
C ASN A 88 -17.94 2.25 7.05
N MET A 89 -18.31 2.29 8.34
CA MET A 89 -19.70 2.34 8.81
C MET A 89 -20.52 3.51 8.24
N GLY A 90 -19.83 4.57 7.78
CA GLY A 90 -20.44 5.70 7.08
C GLY A 90 -21.26 5.30 5.84
N HIS A 91 -20.90 4.23 5.12
CA HIS A 91 -21.65 3.79 3.93
C HIS A 91 -23.09 3.33 4.23
N ARG A 92 -23.43 3.02 5.50
CA ARG A 92 -24.78 2.59 5.90
C ARG A 92 -25.76 3.72 6.12
N PHE A 93 -25.31 4.96 6.10
CA PHE A 93 -26.13 6.14 6.34
C PHE A 93 -26.06 7.07 5.13
N SER A 94 -27.22 7.45 4.59
CA SER A 94 -27.31 8.48 3.54
C SER A 94 -26.96 9.87 4.07
N THR A 95 -27.24 10.12 5.36
CA THR A 95 -26.88 11.34 6.09
C THR A 95 -26.32 10.94 7.45
N TYR A 96 -25.17 11.48 7.83
CA TYR A 96 -24.57 11.12 9.12
C TYR A 96 -25.36 11.67 10.32
N ASP A 97 -26.10 12.77 10.16
CA ASP A 97 -26.94 13.32 11.23
C ASP A 97 -28.14 12.43 11.54
N ASP A 98 -28.65 11.68 10.56
CA ASP A 98 -29.70 10.69 10.77
C ASP A 98 -29.25 9.62 11.78
N ALA A 99 -27.94 9.31 11.80
CA ALA A 99 -27.37 8.35 12.74
C ALA A 99 -27.58 8.77 14.21
N ASN A 100 -27.66 10.06 14.53
CA ASN A 100 -27.90 10.51 15.91
C ASN A 100 -29.29 10.09 16.42
N SER A 101 -30.24 9.85 15.51
CA SER A 101 -31.61 9.47 15.85
C SER A 101 -31.83 7.97 15.95
N VAL A 102 -31.00 7.17 15.27
CA VAL A 102 -31.13 5.70 15.19
C VAL A 102 -29.89 4.98 15.72
N ALA A 103 -28.93 5.70 16.29
CA ALA A 103 -27.73 5.19 16.92
C ALA A 103 -27.28 6.11 18.05
N GLY A 104 -26.37 5.62 18.88
CA GLY A 104 -25.69 6.41 19.90
C GLY A 104 -24.32 5.84 20.22
N ILE A 105 -23.48 6.66 20.85
CA ILE A 105 -22.20 6.21 21.38
C ILE A 105 -22.34 5.99 22.89
N TYR A 106 -21.99 4.79 23.33
CA TYR A 106 -22.16 4.39 24.72
C TYR A 106 -20.88 3.82 25.30
N LYS A 107 -20.77 3.88 26.62
CA LYS A 107 -19.67 3.30 27.40
C LYS A 107 -19.84 1.79 27.63
N THR A 108 -20.96 1.22 27.18
CA THR A 108 -21.28 -0.21 27.25
C THR A 108 -21.99 -0.64 25.97
N SER A 109 -21.76 -1.88 25.52
CA SER A 109 -22.49 -2.52 24.42
C SER A 109 -23.77 -3.23 24.88
N ASN A 110 -23.97 -3.35 26.19
CA ASN A 110 -25.09 -4.07 26.78
C ASN A 110 -25.72 -3.30 27.96
N ALA A 111 -27.00 -2.95 27.81
CA ALA A 111 -27.82 -2.26 28.81
C ALA A 111 -29.30 -2.36 28.43
N ASN A 112 -30.19 -2.55 29.42
CA ASN A 112 -31.65 -2.57 29.19
C ASN A 112 -32.16 -1.27 28.52
N LEU A 113 -31.57 -0.14 28.92
CA LEU A 113 -31.87 1.20 28.43
C LEU A 113 -30.54 1.91 28.12
N PHE A 114 -30.43 2.45 26.92
CA PHE A 114 -29.33 3.26 26.44
C PHE A 114 -29.78 4.72 26.48
N ASP A 115 -29.26 5.48 27.45
CA ASP A 115 -29.72 6.83 27.82
C ASP A 115 -28.55 7.72 28.31
N GLU A 116 -28.87 8.88 28.91
CA GLU A 116 -27.87 9.84 29.36
C GLU A 116 -26.89 9.31 30.43
N LYS A 117 -27.21 8.19 31.08
CA LYS A 117 -26.42 7.62 32.18
C LYS A 117 -25.26 6.77 31.68
N ASN A 118 -25.38 6.19 30.50
CA ASN A 118 -24.37 5.31 29.90
C ASN A 118 -23.84 5.81 28.55
N GLU A 119 -24.35 6.92 28.04
CA GLU A 119 -23.81 7.56 26.84
C GLU A 119 -22.38 8.08 27.04
N ALA A 120 -21.62 8.07 25.95
CA ALA A 120 -20.41 8.84 25.79
C ALA A 120 -20.79 10.20 25.19
N LYS A 121 -20.07 11.27 25.56
CA LYS A 121 -20.34 12.63 25.06
C LYS A 121 -19.72 12.81 23.67
N MET A 122 -20.15 11.97 22.74
CA MET A 122 -19.76 11.97 21.34
C MET A 122 -20.99 11.54 20.52
N LEU A 123 -21.35 12.33 19.52
CA LEU A 123 -22.44 12.00 18.61
C LEU A 123 -22.00 10.93 17.60
N PRO A 124 -22.89 10.01 17.21
CA PRO A 124 -22.65 9.12 16.08
C PRO A 124 -22.23 9.86 14.81
N SER A 125 -22.90 10.97 14.51
CA SER A 125 -22.56 11.86 13.40
C SER A 125 -21.11 12.34 13.49
N GLU A 126 -20.68 12.94 14.60
CA GLU A 126 -19.29 13.40 14.82
C GLU A 126 -18.27 12.27 14.55
N TYR A 127 -18.58 11.03 14.95
CA TYR A 127 -17.67 9.91 14.71
C TYR A 127 -17.65 9.44 13.25
N LEU A 128 -18.82 9.33 12.59
CA LEU A 128 -18.90 9.00 11.16
C LEU A 128 -18.18 10.06 10.30
N ARG A 129 -18.35 11.32 10.71
CA ARG A 129 -17.65 12.48 10.19
C ARG A 129 -16.17 12.55 10.53
N PHE A 130 -15.67 11.65 11.37
CA PHE A 130 -14.25 11.51 11.66
C PHE A 130 -13.62 10.33 10.90
N ILE A 131 -14.34 9.23 10.71
CA ILE A 131 -13.76 8.07 10.00
C ILE A 131 -13.71 8.23 8.48
N TYR A 132 -14.66 8.95 7.87
CA TYR A 132 -14.74 9.14 6.41
C TYR A 132 -13.40 9.58 5.78
N ASN A 133 -12.78 10.71 6.15
CA ASN A 133 -11.48 11.18 5.66
C ASN A 133 -10.27 10.51 6.36
N CYS A 134 -10.41 9.36 7.02
CA CYS A 134 -9.24 8.62 7.48
C CYS A 134 -8.70 7.68 6.39
N ASP A 135 -7.38 7.40 6.40
CA ASP A 135 -6.75 6.41 5.50
C ASP A 135 -6.60 5.21 6.32
N PHE A 136 -7.43 4.22 6.10
CA PHE A 136 -7.14 2.96 6.72
C PHE A 136 -6.32 2.10 5.74
N ALA A 137 -6.55 2.19 4.42
CA ALA A 137 -5.84 1.39 3.43
C ALA A 137 -4.37 1.82 3.25
N GLY A 138 -4.10 3.08 2.94
CA GLY A 138 -2.76 3.66 2.86
C GLY A 138 -2.00 3.63 4.19
N LEU A 139 -2.69 3.81 5.33
CA LEU A 139 -2.08 3.64 6.65
C LEU A 139 -1.64 2.19 6.88
N TYR A 140 -2.50 1.23 6.56
CA TYR A 140 -2.19 -0.18 6.70
C TYR A 140 -1.11 -0.65 5.71
N ASN A 141 -1.15 -0.16 4.46
CA ASN A 141 -0.09 -0.39 3.47
C ASN A 141 1.25 0.15 3.93
N LYS A 142 1.30 1.32 4.59
CA LYS A 142 2.52 1.81 5.22
C LYS A 142 3.00 0.87 6.33
N ALA A 143 2.10 0.43 7.21
CA ALA A 143 2.44 -0.51 8.28
C ALA A 143 2.98 -1.85 7.74
N LEU A 144 2.42 -2.38 6.65
CA LEU A 144 2.93 -3.56 5.94
C LEU A 144 4.31 -3.30 5.33
N SER A 145 4.54 -2.13 4.73
CA SER A 145 5.85 -1.74 4.19
C SER A 145 6.92 -1.71 5.29
N ASP A 146 6.60 -1.08 6.42
CA ASP A 146 7.47 -1.02 7.58
C ASP A 146 7.75 -2.44 8.14
N TYR A 147 6.72 -3.29 8.23
CA TYR A 147 6.87 -4.69 8.62
C TYR A 147 7.82 -5.46 7.69
N TRP A 148 7.57 -5.46 6.39
CA TRP A 148 8.40 -6.20 5.43
C TRP A 148 9.82 -5.65 5.37
N SER A 149 10.03 -4.34 5.51
CA SER A 149 11.37 -3.74 5.55
C SER A 149 12.24 -4.33 6.69
N LYS A 150 11.61 -4.78 7.77
CA LYS A 150 12.25 -5.29 8.98
C LYS A 150 12.27 -6.82 9.07
N TYR A 151 11.21 -7.49 8.61
CA TYR A 151 10.97 -8.91 8.85
C TYR A 151 11.08 -9.80 7.61
N TYR A 152 11.29 -9.24 6.41
CA TYR A 152 11.38 -10.02 5.16
C TYR A 152 12.44 -11.14 5.20
N GLU A 153 13.66 -10.83 5.62
CA GLU A 153 14.74 -11.83 5.72
C GLU A 153 14.42 -12.95 6.71
N ARG A 154 13.74 -12.61 7.81
CA ARG A 154 13.35 -13.56 8.85
C ARG A 154 12.24 -14.48 8.37
N PHE A 155 11.23 -13.93 7.70
CA PHE A 155 10.17 -14.71 7.06
C PHE A 155 10.74 -15.74 6.09
N LYS A 156 11.60 -15.29 5.18
CA LYS A 156 12.23 -16.16 4.17
C LYS A 156 13.04 -17.29 4.79
N LEU A 157 13.85 -16.99 5.80
CA LEU A 157 14.63 -18.03 6.47
C LEU A 157 13.73 -19.02 7.23
N LEU A 158 12.70 -18.53 7.90
CA LEU A 158 11.76 -19.38 8.60
C LEU A 158 11.05 -20.33 7.63
N LEU A 159 10.69 -19.85 6.43
CA LEU A 159 10.09 -20.69 5.38
C LEU A 159 11.04 -21.78 4.89
N LYS A 160 12.32 -21.45 4.71
CA LYS A 160 13.37 -22.45 4.40
C LYS A 160 13.49 -23.49 5.52
N ASN A 161 13.54 -23.04 6.77
CA ASN A 161 13.65 -23.92 7.93
C ASN A 161 12.40 -24.78 8.11
N TYR A 162 11.21 -24.24 7.80
CA TYR A 162 9.95 -24.98 7.77
C TYR A 162 10.01 -26.13 6.75
N TYR A 163 10.45 -25.85 5.52
CA TYR A 163 10.61 -26.87 4.48
C TYR A 163 11.54 -28.00 4.92
N VAL A 164 12.77 -27.65 5.34
CA VAL A 164 13.81 -28.63 5.73
C VAL A 164 13.39 -29.44 6.95
N SER A 165 12.85 -28.78 7.98
CA SER A 165 12.41 -29.49 9.19
C SER A 165 11.20 -30.39 8.93
N SER A 166 10.28 -29.97 8.07
CA SER A 166 9.09 -30.74 7.74
C SER A 166 9.43 -32.02 6.99
N ILE A 167 10.26 -31.95 5.94
CA ILE A 167 10.63 -33.17 5.20
C ILE A 167 11.44 -34.14 6.08
N LEU A 168 12.35 -33.63 6.91
CA LEU A 168 13.12 -34.45 7.83
C LEU A 168 12.21 -35.14 8.86
N TYR A 169 11.24 -34.41 9.40
CA TYR A 169 10.27 -34.97 10.34
C TYR A 169 9.43 -36.07 9.69
N LEU A 170 8.89 -35.84 8.49
CA LEU A 170 8.11 -36.85 7.76
C LEU A 170 8.94 -38.09 7.46
N TYR A 171 10.21 -37.92 7.09
CA TYR A 171 11.13 -39.04 6.82
C TYR A 171 11.40 -39.88 8.07
N LYS A 172 11.74 -39.23 9.18
CA LYS A 172 12.02 -39.93 10.45
C LYS A 172 10.80 -40.67 11.01
N ASN A 173 9.59 -40.24 10.64
CA ASN A 173 8.33 -40.90 11.01
C ASN A 173 7.82 -41.90 9.96
N ASN A 174 8.61 -42.22 8.92
CA ASN A 174 8.24 -43.13 7.83
C ASN A 174 6.97 -42.71 7.05
N LEU A 175 6.67 -41.41 7.01
CA LEU A 175 5.55 -40.85 6.24
C LEU A 175 5.95 -40.51 4.79
N VAL A 176 7.25 -40.38 4.54
CA VAL A 176 7.86 -40.31 3.20
C VAL A 176 9.03 -41.28 3.13
N SER A 177 9.29 -41.80 1.93
CA SER A 177 10.43 -42.66 1.63
C SER A 177 11.75 -41.87 1.67
N LYS A 178 12.88 -42.60 1.73
CA LYS A 178 14.21 -41.99 1.63
C LYS A 178 14.38 -41.24 0.29
N ASP A 179 13.91 -41.84 -0.81
CA ASP A 179 14.02 -41.23 -2.12
C ASP A 179 13.19 -39.93 -2.23
N GLU A 180 12.03 -39.86 -1.57
CA GLU A 180 11.22 -38.63 -1.48
C GLU A 180 11.90 -37.55 -0.63
N HIS A 181 12.47 -37.93 0.51
CA HIS A 181 13.28 -37.02 1.33
C HIS A 181 14.47 -36.45 0.54
N ASP A 182 15.24 -37.33 -0.09
CA ASP A 182 16.45 -36.94 -0.82
C ASP A 182 16.09 -36.09 -2.05
N PHE A 183 14.96 -36.37 -2.72
CA PHE A 183 14.44 -35.52 -3.80
C PHE A 183 14.09 -34.11 -3.32
N ALA A 184 13.34 -33.98 -2.22
CA ALA A 184 12.97 -32.68 -1.67
C ALA A 184 14.20 -31.87 -1.23
N MET A 185 15.19 -32.51 -0.62
CA MET A 185 16.45 -31.83 -0.27
C MET A 185 17.24 -31.41 -1.51
N ALA A 186 17.33 -32.28 -2.52
CA ALA A 186 17.99 -32.00 -3.80
C ALA A 186 17.31 -30.84 -4.55
N ALA A 187 15.99 -30.68 -4.41
CA ALA A 187 15.24 -29.61 -5.06
C ALA A 187 15.70 -28.20 -4.63
N LEU A 188 16.15 -28.02 -3.38
CA LEU A 188 16.63 -26.72 -2.88
C LEU A 188 17.86 -26.21 -3.65
N ASN A 189 18.73 -27.13 -4.07
CA ASN A 189 19.93 -26.83 -4.85
C ASN A 189 19.75 -27.15 -6.34
N ARG A 190 18.56 -27.61 -6.77
CA ARG A 190 18.26 -28.10 -8.12
C ARG A 190 19.23 -29.20 -8.60
N GLU A 191 19.66 -30.04 -7.66
CA GLU A 191 20.48 -31.22 -7.98
C GLU A 191 19.67 -32.22 -8.82
N ASN A 192 20.35 -33.14 -9.52
CA ASN A 192 19.71 -34.18 -10.33
C ASN A 192 18.74 -33.65 -11.42
N ASN A 193 19.05 -32.49 -12.01
CA ASN A 193 18.26 -31.82 -13.04
C ASN A 193 16.82 -31.48 -12.60
N ILE A 194 16.62 -31.21 -11.31
CA ILE A 194 15.31 -30.78 -10.81
C ILE A 194 15.03 -29.34 -11.29
N SER A 195 13.88 -29.15 -11.94
CA SER A 195 13.33 -27.84 -12.29
C SER A 195 12.24 -27.44 -11.30
N LEU A 196 12.15 -26.14 -11.01
CA LEU A 196 11.16 -25.58 -10.10
C LEU A 196 10.18 -24.69 -10.88
N PHE A 197 8.90 -24.75 -10.54
CA PHE A 197 7.85 -23.96 -11.19
C PHE A 197 6.89 -23.36 -10.16
N PHE A 198 6.37 -22.17 -10.43
CA PHE A 198 5.26 -21.63 -9.65
C PHE A 198 4.00 -22.47 -9.90
N PHE A 199 3.19 -22.66 -8.87
CA PHE A 199 1.87 -23.25 -9.04
C PHE A 199 0.91 -22.21 -9.61
N ASP A 200 0.28 -22.51 -10.76
CA ASP A 200 -0.73 -21.65 -11.35
C ASP A 200 -2.05 -22.40 -11.58
N ILE A 201 -3.13 -21.62 -11.57
CA ILE A 201 -4.45 -22.06 -12.02
C ILE A 201 -4.92 -21.05 -13.04
N TYR A 202 -5.09 -21.49 -14.29
CA TYR A 202 -5.53 -20.64 -15.40
C TYR A 202 -4.68 -19.36 -15.57
N GLY A 203 -3.36 -19.45 -15.33
CA GLY A 203 -2.44 -18.31 -15.45
C GLY A 203 -2.31 -17.43 -14.22
N TYR A 204 -3.14 -17.61 -13.20
CA TYR A 204 -2.97 -16.95 -11.91
C TYR A 204 -1.98 -17.73 -11.05
N TYR A 205 -0.92 -17.07 -10.58
CA TYR A 205 0.13 -17.70 -9.79
C TYR A 205 -0.20 -17.70 -8.30
N SER A 206 0.03 -18.84 -7.64
CA SER A 206 -0.02 -18.93 -6.19
C SER A 206 1.10 -18.11 -5.55
N SER A 207 0.79 -17.54 -4.40
CA SER A 207 1.74 -16.76 -3.62
C SER A 207 2.81 -17.57 -2.90
N ASP A 208 2.54 -18.84 -2.57
CA ASP A 208 3.38 -19.64 -1.66
C ASP A 208 3.54 -21.13 -2.00
N ILE A 209 2.87 -21.62 -3.05
CA ILE A 209 3.01 -23.00 -3.54
C ILE A 209 3.99 -23.05 -4.72
N PHE A 210 4.88 -24.05 -4.72
CA PHE A 210 5.73 -24.35 -5.88
C PHE A 210 5.86 -25.85 -6.16
N LEU A 211 6.15 -26.17 -7.41
CA LEU A 211 6.41 -27.51 -7.92
C LEU A 211 7.92 -27.72 -8.08
N ALA A 212 8.40 -28.92 -7.77
CA ALA A 212 9.70 -29.44 -8.17
C ALA A 212 9.51 -30.68 -9.04
N GLU A 213 10.19 -30.76 -10.19
CA GLU A 213 10.05 -31.84 -11.15
C GLU A 213 11.39 -32.29 -11.72
N ASN A 214 11.56 -33.60 -11.90
CA ASN A 214 12.55 -34.17 -12.81
C ASN A 214 11.89 -35.30 -13.64
N LYS A 215 12.69 -36.08 -14.38
CA LYS A 215 12.18 -37.17 -15.23
C LYS A 215 11.49 -38.32 -14.47
N GLU A 216 11.77 -38.47 -13.18
CA GLU A 216 11.33 -39.61 -12.38
C GLU A 216 10.13 -39.29 -11.49
N ARG A 217 9.98 -38.01 -11.08
CA ARG A 217 8.98 -37.61 -10.10
C ARG A 217 8.65 -36.12 -10.16
N VAL A 218 7.44 -35.79 -9.71
CA VAL A 218 7.01 -34.44 -9.36
C VAL A 218 6.67 -34.33 -7.88
N MET A 219 6.94 -33.17 -7.29
CA MET A 219 6.65 -32.83 -5.89
C MET A 219 6.04 -31.44 -5.83
N LEU A 220 4.81 -31.33 -5.34
CA LEU A 220 4.19 -30.04 -5.02
C LEU A 220 4.41 -29.73 -3.54
N PHE A 221 4.99 -28.57 -3.24
CA PHE A 221 5.13 -28.07 -1.89
C PHE A 221 3.96 -27.14 -1.53
N ILE A 222 3.15 -27.52 -0.56
CA ILE A 222 1.97 -26.78 -0.10
C ILE A 222 2.15 -26.42 1.39
N PRO A 223 2.56 -25.18 1.72
CA PRO A 223 2.72 -24.76 3.10
C PRO A 223 1.45 -24.92 3.94
N GLY A 224 1.58 -25.39 5.17
CA GLY A 224 0.47 -25.51 6.13
C GLY A 224 -0.41 -26.75 5.94
N ALA A 225 -0.19 -27.56 4.90
CA ALA A 225 -0.85 -28.84 4.77
C ALA A 225 -0.33 -29.86 5.81
N THR A 226 -1.13 -30.87 6.15
CA THR A 226 -0.75 -31.98 7.05
C THR A 226 0.48 -32.73 6.55
N ASN A 227 0.53 -32.94 5.23
CA ASN A 227 1.73 -33.31 4.51
C ASN A 227 2.04 -32.20 3.49
N PRO A 228 3.03 -31.32 3.78
CA PRO A 228 3.40 -30.25 2.87
C PRO A 228 3.98 -30.72 1.52
N PHE A 229 4.28 -32.02 1.37
CA PHE A 229 4.94 -32.58 0.19
C PHE A 229 4.04 -33.58 -0.51
N LEU A 230 3.46 -33.17 -1.63
CA LEU A 230 2.60 -34.01 -2.46
C LEU A 230 3.40 -34.57 -3.64
N PHE A 231 3.85 -35.80 -3.51
CA PHE A 231 4.59 -36.52 -4.56
C PHE A 231 3.67 -37.24 -5.54
N SER A 232 4.03 -37.23 -6.82
CA SER A 232 3.38 -38.00 -7.89
C SER A 232 4.42 -38.43 -8.94
N GLU A 233 4.07 -39.41 -9.78
CA GLU A 233 4.98 -39.92 -10.82
C GLU A 233 5.29 -38.88 -11.91
N ASN A 234 4.31 -38.05 -12.27
CA ASN A 234 4.40 -37.01 -13.29
C ASN A 234 3.30 -35.96 -13.12
N LEU A 235 3.40 -34.86 -13.87
CA LEU A 235 2.46 -33.74 -13.80
C LEU A 235 0.99 -34.14 -14.03
N ASN A 236 0.71 -35.06 -14.95
CA ASN A 236 -0.67 -35.50 -15.22
C ASN A 236 -1.27 -36.27 -14.03
N SER A 237 -0.48 -37.13 -13.39
CA SER A 237 -0.88 -37.81 -12.16
C SER A 237 -1.12 -36.81 -11.02
N LEU A 238 -0.28 -35.78 -10.90
CA LEU A 238 -0.46 -34.70 -9.93
C LEU A 238 -1.77 -33.92 -10.19
N ARG A 239 -2.05 -33.53 -11.44
CA ARG A 239 -3.29 -32.84 -11.85
C ARG A 239 -4.54 -33.65 -11.47
N GLY A 240 -4.56 -34.94 -11.78
CA GLY A 240 -5.64 -35.85 -11.40
C GLY A 240 -5.81 -35.95 -9.88
N ARG A 241 -4.70 -36.04 -9.14
CA ARG A 241 -4.71 -36.09 -7.67
C ARG A 241 -5.22 -34.78 -7.05
N LEU A 242 -4.80 -33.63 -7.57
CA LEU A 242 -5.32 -32.32 -7.15
C LEU A 242 -6.82 -32.21 -7.38
N LYS A 243 -7.32 -32.68 -8.54
CA LYS A 243 -8.75 -32.73 -8.84
C LYS A 243 -9.54 -33.58 -7.83
N GLU A 244 -9.00 -34.72 -7.39
CA GLU A 244 -9.64 -35.51 -6.34
C GLU A 244 -9.60 -34.81 -4.98
N ILE A 245 -8.47 -34.17 -4.63
CA ILE A 245 -8.33 -33.42 -3.38
C ILE A 245 -9.35 -32.27 -3.30
N ILE A 246 -9.58 -31.50 -4.38
CA ILE A 246 -10.54 -30.38 -4.35
C ILE A 246 -12.00 -30.83 -4.34
N LYS A 247 -12.31 -32.11 -4.61
CA LYS A 247 -13.67 -32.66 -4.49
C LYS A 247 -14.06 -32.89 -3.04
N GLU A 248 -13.09 -33.11 -2.16
CA GLU A 248 -13.33 -33.19 -0.72
C GLU A 248 -13.95 -31.88 -0.21
N GLN A 249 -14.73 -31.98 0.86
CA GLN A 249 -15.46 -30.84 1.40
C GLN A 249 -14.50 -29.73 1.84
N ASN A 250 -14.81 -28.48 1.48
CA ASN A 250 -14.06 -27.26 1.79
C ASN A 250 -12.67 -27.10 1.14
N ASN A 251 -12.03 -28.15 0.62
CA ASN A 251 -10.69 -28.06 0.02
C ASN A 251 -10.60 -27.11 -1.17
N THR A 252 -11.69 -26.90 -1.92
CA THR A 252 -11.75 -25.89 -3.00
C THR A 252 -11.51 -24.47 -2.46
N SER A 253 -12.15 -24.13 -1.32
CA SER A 253 -11.98 -22.82 -0.66
C SER A 253 -10.59 -22.70 -0.04
N LEU A 254 -10.13 -23.77 0.64
CA LEU A 254 -8.83 -23.78 1.29
C LEU A 254 -7.68 -23.64 0.29
N LEU A 255 -7.74 -24.34 -0.85
CA LEU A 255 -6.71 -24.20 -1.89
C LEU A 255 -6.68 -22.79 -2.48
N SER A 256 -7.84 -22.12 -2.61
CA SER A 256 -7.87 -20.75 -3.13
C SER A 256 -7.24 -19.74 -2.16
N THR A 257 -7.13 -20.05 -0.86
CA THR A 257 -6.41 -19.22 0.12
C THR A 257 -4.91 -19.09 -0.16
N HIS A 258 -4.35 -19.84 -1.11
CA HIS A 258 -2.96 -19.70 -1.56
C HIS A 258 -2.78 -18.65 -2.68
N PHE A 259 -3.87 -17.98 -3.09
CA PHE A 259 -3.91 -16.93 -4.11
C PHE A 259 -4.35 -15.59 -3.51
N SER A 260 -4.02 -14.47 -4.18
CA SER A 260 -4.46 -13.15 -3.71
C SER A 260 -5.99 -13.04 -3.73
N LEU A 261 -6.54 -12.13 -2.92
CA LEU A 261 -7.98 -11.83 -2.93
C LEU A 261 -8.44 -11.37 -4.32
N TYR A 262 -7.59 -10.63 -5.02
CA TYR A 262 -7.85 -10.14 -6.37
C TYR A 262 -7.93 -11.28 -7.40
N ASP A 263 -6.93 -12.15 -7.46
CA ASP A 263 -6.87 -13.24 -8.46
C ASP A 263 -8.02 -14.25 -8.30
N ARG A 264 -8.62 -14.30 -7.10
CA ARG A 264 -9.77 -15.14 -6.80
C ARG A 264 -11.08 -14.61 -7.39
N GLN A 265 -11.18 -13.31 -7.66
CA GLN A 265 -12.38 -12.67 -8.19
C GLN A 265 -12.42 -12.73 -9.71
N ASP A 266 -13.63 -12.73 -10.28
CA ASP A 266 -13.79 -12.67 -11.74
C ASP A 266 -13.52 -11.26 -12.25
N GLY A 267 -12.72 -11.14 -13.32
CA GLY A 267 -12.48 -9.89 -14.02
C GLY A 267 -13.58 -9.55 -15.03
N THR A 268 -13.43 -8.43 -15.74
CA THR A 268 -14.41 -7.99 -16.76
C THR A 268 -14.52 -8.92 -17.97
N SER A 269 -13.45 -9.68 -18.25
CA SER A 269 -13.31 -10.49 -19.46
C SER A 269 -12.97 -11.96 -19.18
N TYR A 270 -12.42 -12.28 -18.01
CA TYR A 270 -11.95 -13.62 -17.68
C TYR A 270 -12.38 -14.02 -16.26
N SER A 271 -12.60 -15.32 -16.08
CA SER A 271 -12.87 -15.90 -14.76
C SER A 271 -11.63 -15.87 -13.87
N GLY A 272 -11.85 -15.69 -12.57
CA GLY A 272 -10.82 -15.80 -11.53
C GLY A 272 -10.63 -17.23 -11.02
N VAL A 273 -9.71 -17.39 -10.07
CA VAL A 273 -9.32 -18.70 -9.51
C VAL A 273 -10.50 -19.44 -8.89
N ASN A 274 -11.42 -18.76 -8.18
CA ASN A 274 -12.57 -19.43 -7.56
C ASN A 274 -13.50 -20.06 -8.60
N THR A 275 -13.79 -19.33 -9.68
CA THR A 275 -14.65 -19.81 -10.77
C THR A 275 -13.97 -20.95 -11.53
N ALA A 276 -12.67 -20.83 -11.81
CA ALA A 276 -11.89 -21.89 -12.44
C ALA A 276 -11.88 -23.17 -11.58
N LEU A 277 -11.54 -23.08 -10.29
CA LEU A 277 -11.52 -24.22 -9.36
C LEU A 277 -12.87 -24.93 -9.24
N ASN A 278 -13.97 -24.17 -9.14
CA ASN A 278 -15.32 -24.73 -9.12
C ASN A 278 -15.66 -25.42 -10.46
N GLY A 279 -15.26 -24.82 -11.58
CA GLY A 279 -15.39 -25.42 -12.90
C GLY A 279 -14.65 -26.76 -13.01
N ILE A 280 -13.40 -26.84 -12.54
CA ILE A 280 -12.60 -28.08 -12.52
C ILE A 280 -13.27 -29.16 -11.64
N LYS A 281 -13.75 -28.76 -10.46
CA LYS A 281 -14.44 -29.66 -9.52
C LYS A 281 -15.71 -30.26 -10.12
N GLU A 282 -16.53 -29.42 -10.78
CA GLU A 282 -17.81 -29.81 -11.36
C GLU A 282 -17.70 -30.36 -12.79
N ASN A 283 -16.52 -30.31 -13.41
CA ASN A 283 -16.29 -30.56 -14.84
C ASN A 283 -17.16 -29.66 -15.75
N LYS A 284 -17.22 -28.37 -15.44
CA LYS A 284 -17.97 -27.36 -16.21
C LYS A 284 -17.02 -26.31 -16.74
N ASN A 285 -16.85 -26.25 -18.06
CA ASN A 285 -16.01 -25.27 -18.80
C ASN A 285 -14.50 -25.29 -18.46
N PHE A 286 -14.09 -25.91 -17.35
CA PHE A 286 -12.72 -26.10 -16.91
C PHE A 286 -12.49 -27.58 -16.55
N ASP A 287 -11.26 -28.05 -16.76
CA ASP A 287 -10.80 -29.40 -16.41
C ASP A 287 -9.42 -29.35 -15.74
N GLU A 288 -8.88 -30.49 -15.31
CA GLU A 288 -7.61 -30.58 -14.60
C GLU A 288 -6.39 -30.07 -15.37
N SER A 289 -6.48 -29.88 -16.69
CA SER A 289 -5.40 -29.27 -17.47
C SER A 289 -5.17 -27.79 -17.14
N TYR A 290 -6.15 -27.14 -16.49
CA TYR A 290 -6.02 -25.75 -16.02
C TYR A 290 -5.20 -25.61 -14.74
N PHE A 291 -4.81 -26.71 -14.08
CA PHE A 291 -3.70 -26.70 -13.13
C PHE A 291 -2.39 -26.69 -13.89
N PHE A 292 -1.45 -25.83 -13.51
CA PHE A 292 -0.22 -25.62 -14.27
C PHE A 292 -0.55 -25.28 -15.73
N TYR A 293 -1.48 -24.34 -15.95
CA TYR A 293 -1.91 -23.93 -17.28
C TYR A 293 -0.81 -23.09 -17.95
N SER A 294 -0.15 -22.24 -17.16
CA SER A 294 0.95 -21.36 -17.54
C SER A 294 2.17 -21.65 -16.66
N PRO A 295 2.80 -22.84 -16.77
CA PRO A 295 3.89 -23.25 -15.90
C PRO A 295 5.08 -22.29 -16.02
N LYS A 296 5.23 -21.42 -15.02
CA LYS A 296 6.30 -20.42 -14.95
C LYS A 296 7.47 -20.98 -14.14
N LYS A 297 8.64 -21.06 -14.77
CA LYS A 297 9.84 -21.58 -14.13
C LYS A 297 10.37 -20.61 -13.07
N ILE A 298 10.73 -21.13 -11.90
CA ILE A 298 11.39 -20.35 -10.85
C ILE A 298 12.87 -20.29 -11.19
N THR A 299 13.33 -19.08 -11.53
CA THR A 299 14.70 -18.85 -11.98
C THR A 299 15.65 -18.57 -10.81
N GLU A 300 15.11 -18.19 -9.65
CA GLU A 300 15.89 -17.85 -8.47
C GLU A 300 16.57 -19.08 -7.85
N LYS A 301 17.91 -19.08 -7.73
CA LYS A 301 18.74 -20.06 -7.03
C LYS A 301 18.11 -20.46 -5.70
N ASN A 302 17.59 -19.49 -4.95
CA ASN A 302 16.80 -19.78 -3.78
C ASN A 302 15.29 -19.63 -4.05
N VAL A 303 14.57 -20.75 -4.05
CA VAL A 303 13.11 -20.78 -4.22
C VAL A 303 12.36 -19.94 -3.17
N PHE A 304 12.88 -19.83 -1.94
CA PHE A 304 12.22 -19.09 -0.87
C PHE A 304 12.35 -17.57 -1.03
N GLU A 305 13.31 -17.07 -1.82
CA GLU A 305 13.33 -15.65 -2.22
C GLU A 305 12.17 -15.34 -3.16
N ALA A 306 11.99 -16.20 -4.18
CA ALA A 306 10.90 -16.10 -5.14
C ALA A 306 9.52 -16.17 -4.47
N ILE A 307 9.36 -17.08 -3.51
CA ILE A 307 8.12 -17.18 -2.73
C ILE A 307 7.95 -15.96 -1.80
N ALA A 308 8.99 -15.55 -1.09
CA ALA A 308 8.88 -14.43 -0.14
C ALA A 308 8.47 -13.11 -0.82
N ILE A 309 8.97 -12.83 -2.02
CA ILE A 309 8.57 -11.62 -2.75
C ILE A 309 7.10 -11.68 -3.20
N LEU A 310 6.59 -12.85 -3.59
CA LEU A 310 5.18 -13.03 -3.94
C LEU A 310 4.26 -12.89 -2.73
N VAL A 311 4.61 -13.49 -1.59
CA VAL A 311 3.86 -13.35 -0.33
C VAL A 311 3.82 -11.89 0.11
N LYS A 312 4.95 -11.17 0.00
CA LYS A 312 5.00 -9.74 0.28
C LYS A 312 4.04 -8.96 -0.64
N LYS A 313 4.12 -9.16 -1.96
CA LYS A 313 3.23 -8.51 -2.94
C LYS A 313 1.76 -8.80 -2.65
N ARG A 314 1.43 -10.05 -2.38
CA ARG A 314 0.09 -10.48 -1.99
C ARG A 314 -0.40 -9.77 -0.74
N SER A 315 0.43 -9.63 0.30
CA SER A 315 -0.01 -8.99 1.55
C SER A 315 -0.47 -7.53 1.35
N PHE A 316 0.13 -6.79 0.41
CA PHE A 316 -0.31 -5.45 0.05
C PHE A 316 -1.63 -5.49 -0.73
N SER A 317 -1.75 -6.39 -1.71
CA SER A 317 -2.99 -6.57 -2.48
C SER A 317 -4.17 -6.96 -1.58
N ASP A 318 -3.98 -7.97 -0.73
CA ASP A 318 -5.00 -8.44 0.20
C ASP A 318 -5.32 -7.37 1.25
N GLY A 319 -4.31 -6.64 1.74
CA GLY A 319 -4.50 -5.53 2.68
C GLY A 319 -5.31 -4.37 2.10
N ASP A 320 -5.16 -4.06 0.81
CA ASP A 320 -5.96 -3.04 0.13
C ASP A 320 -7.43 -3.49 0.07
N VAL A 321 -7.69 -4.69 -0.46
CA VAL A 321 -9.04 -5.26 -0.60
C VAL A 321 -9.78 -5.34 0.74
N LEU A 322 -9.09 -5.77 1.81
CA LEU A 322 -9.69 -5.92 3.14
C LEU A 322 -10.16 -4.60 3.75
N ILE A 323 -9.50 -3.49 3.42
CA ILE A 323 -9.78 -2.18 4.02
C ILE A 323 -10.67 -1.31 3.12
N THR A 324 -10.57 -1.44 1.79
CA THR A 324 -11.36 -0.65 0.83
C THR A 324 -12.70 -1.30 0.49
N SER A 325 -12.71 -2.60 0.19
CA SER A 325 -13.83 -3.30 -0.45
C SER A 325 -14.43 -4.38 0.46
N ASN A 326 -14.61 -4.05 1.75
CA ASN A 326 -15.03 -4.99 2.79
C ASN A 326 -16.45 -5.58 2.61
N SER A 327 -17.28 -5.04 1.71
CA SER A 327 -18.62 -5.56 1.43
C SER A 327 -18.62 -6.88 0.65
N GLU A 328 -17.51 -7.21 0.00
CA GLU A 328 -17.34 -8.42 -0.81
C GLU A 328 -16.42 -9.46 -0.15
N ALA A 329 -15.80 -9.12 0.99
CA ALA A 329 -14.89 -9.99 1.72
C ALA A 329 -15.63 -10.94 2.68
N SER A 330 -15.25 -12.22 2.68
CA SER A 330 -15.74 -13.23 3.62
C SER A 330 -15.02 -13.18 4.98
N LYS A 331 -15.53 -13.90 5.99
CA LYS A 331 -14.85 -14.06 7.31
C LYS A 331 -13.45 -14.64 7.20
N GLU A 332 -13.25 -15.56 6.26
CA GLU A 332 -11.97 -16.24 6.05
C GLU A 332 -10.99 -15.34 5.30
N ASP A 333 -11.49 -14.35 4.55
CA ASP A 333 -10.66 -13.45 3.77
C ASP A 333 -9.76 -12.54 4.61
N ALA A 334 -10.21 -12.14 5.80
CA ALA A 334 -9.40 -11.36 6.72
C ALA A 334 -8.14 -12.10 7.18
N LEU A 335 -8.18 -13.42 7.32
CA LEU A 335 -7.05 -14.21 7.79
C LEU A 335 -6.04 -14.54 6.69
N ASN A 336 -6.43 -14.36 5.43
CA ASN A 336 -5.57 -14.66 4.28
C ASN A 336 -4.27 -13.86 4.26
N ILE A 337 -4.28 -12.65 4.84
CA ILE A 337 -3.07 -11.84 4.94
C ILE A 337 -1.99 -12.46 5.84
N LEU A 338 -2.41 -13.32 6.79
CA LEU A 338 -1.54 -14.08 7.68
C LEU A 338 -1.34 -15.53 7.23
N GLN A 339 -2.07 -16.00 6.21
CA GLN A 339 -2.12 -17.42 5.82
C GLN A 339 -0.73 -18.02 5.69
N THR A 340 0.13 -17.46 4.84
CA THR A 340 1.46 -18.04 4.61
C THR A 340 2.36 -17.97 5.85
N ILE A 341 2.24 -16.93 6.69
CA ILE A 341 3.00 -16.84 7.94
C ILE A 341 2.56 -17.95 8.90
N LEU A 342 1.25 -18.14 9.05
CA LEU A 342 0.68 -19.16 9.93
C LEU A 342 0.95 -20.57 9.43
N SER A 343 1.00 -20.78 8.11
CA SER A 343 1.33 -22.05 7.46
C SER A 343 2.73 -22.56 7.79
N MET A 344 3.63 -21.72 8.31
CA MET A 344 4.94 -22.13 8.84
C MET A 344 4.88 -22.68 10.27
N ALA A 345 3.69 -22.91 10.82
CA ALA A 345 3.54 -23.67 12.06
C ALA A 345 4.31 -24.99 11.97
N PRO A 346 5.16 -25.33 12.95
CA PRO A 346 5.96 -26.55 12.87
C PRO A 346 5.06 -27.78 12.89
N ILE A 347 5.34 -28.76 12.01
CA ILE A 347 4.63 -30.05 11.99
C ILE A 347 5.15 -31.03 13.06
N PHE A 348 6.24 -30.68 13.73
CA PHE A 348 6.83 -31.42 14.84
C PHE A 348 6.33 -30.87 16.19
N ASP A 349 6.15 -31.74 17.16
CA ASP A 349 5.72 -31.34 18.50
C ASP A 349 6.86 -30.68 19.29
N VAL A 350 6.53 -29.59 19.97
CA VAL A 350 7.41 -28.91 20.93
C VAL A 350 6.64 -28.77 22.24
N ILE A 351 7.08 -29.50 23.28
CA ILE A 351 6.37 -29.54 24.57
C ILE A 351 7.03 -28.53 25.51
N ILE A 352 6.38 -27.38 25.67
CA ILE A 352 6.78 -26.33 26.61
C ILE A 352 5.56 -25.97 27.44
N PRO A 353 5.65 -25.97 28.78
CA PRO A 353 4.53 -25.56 29.63
C PRO A 353 3.98 -24.20 29.23
N GLU A 354 2.65 -24.07 29.22
CA GLU A 354 1.92 -22.83 28.93
C GLU A 354 2.08 -22.24 27.51
N VAL A 355 2.83 -22.90 26.61
CA VAL A 355 2.92 -22.48 25.20
C VAL A 355 1.69 -22.96 24.43
N SER A 356 0.98 -22.03 23.79
CA SER A 356 -0.18 -22.33 22.96
C SER A 356 0.26 -22.78 21.56
N VAL A 357 -0.19 -23.95 21.12
CA VAL A 357 0.08 -24.47 19.75
C VAL A 357 -1.06 -24.13 18.78
N PRO A 358 -0.81 -23.99 17.47
CA PRO A 358 -1.84 -23.60 16.49
C PRO A 358 -3.13 -24.43 16.54
N ALA A 359 -3.02 -25.76 16.72
CA ALA A 359 -4.20 -26.63 16.87
C ALA A 359 -5.07 -26.26 18.09
N SER A 360 -4.44 -25.90 19.21
CA SER A 360 -5.15 -25.44 20.42
C SER A 360 -5.80 -24.06 20.24
N LEU A 361 -5.39 -23.32 19.21
CA LEU A 361 -5.98 -22.06 18.79
C LEU A 361 -7.07 -22.25 17.71
N GLY A 362 -7.43 -23.49 17.36
CA GLY A 362 -8.42 -23.77 16.32
C GLY A 362 -7.91 -23.58 14.89
N ILE A 363 -6.58 -23.54 14.71
CA ILE A 363 -5.92 -23.52 13.39
C ILE A 363 -5.53 -24.96 13.06
N LEU A 364 -6.25 -25.56 12.11
CA LEU A 364 -6.10 -26.98 11.78
C LEU A 364 -5.46 -27.15 10.40
N ALA A 365 -4.46 -28.02 10.29
CA ALA A 365 -3.90 -28.41 9.01
C ALA A 365 -4.85 -29.37 8.27
N THR A 366 -5.00 -29.18 6.97
CA THR A 366 -5.74 -30.05 6.03
C THR A 366 -4.82 -30.58 4.94
N SER A 367 -5.33 -31.27 3.92
CA SER A 367 -4.51 -31.73 2.78
C SER A 367 -4.01 -30.60 1.87
N VAL A 368 -4.57 -29.40 1.98
CA VAL A 368 -4.29 -28.26 1.06
C VAL A 368 -3.95 -26.96 1.78
N GLY A 369 -3.64 -26.99 3.08
CA GLY A 369 -3.27 -25.80 3.84
C GLY A 369 -3.92 -25.74 5.21
N LEU A 370 -4.00 -24.53 5.78
CA LEU A 370 -4.64 -24.30 7.07
C LEU A 370 -6.13 -23.99 6.91
N SER A 371 -6.93 -24.51 7.85
CA SER A 371 -8.32 -24.14 8.07
C SER A 371 -8.47 -23.42 9.42
N PHE A 372 -9.20 -22.31 9.38
CA PHE A 372 -9.57 -21.53 10.56
C PHE A 372 -11.00 -21.82 11.04
N ASP A 373 -11.67 -22.82 10.48
CA ASP A 373 -13.08 -23.11 10.76
C ASP A 373 -13.33 -23.34 12.26
N GLN A 374 -12.45 -24.05 12.96
CA GLN A 374 -12.59 -24.28 14.41
C GLN A 374 -12.39 -22.99 15.23
N LEU A 375 -11.47 -22.11 14.82
CA LEU A 375 -11.28 -20.80 15.45
C LEU A 375 -12.51 -19.91 15.23
N ILE A 376 -13.07 -19.91 14.02
CA ILE A 376 -14.12 -18.98 13.60
C ILE A 376 -15.53 -19.46 13.97
N ASN A 377 -15.81 -20.76 13.86
CA ASN A 377 -17.14 -21.36 14.04
C ASN A 377 -17.21 -22.38 15.18
N GLY A 378 -16.07 -22.89 15.68
CA GLY A 378 -16.07 -23.96 16.69
C GLY A 378 -16.50 -23.49 18.08
N ASP A 379 -17.28 -24.32 18.80
CA ASP A 379 -17.87 -24.00 20.11
C ASP A 379 -16.82 -23.61 21.19
N THR A 380 -15.58 -24.11 21.06
CA THR A 380 -14.47 -23.84 21.99
C THR A 380 -14.19 -22.35 22.17
N PHE A 381 -14.40 -21.55 21.12
CA PHE A 381 -14.13 -20.12 21.15
C PHE A 381 -15.42 -19.29 21.17
N GLU A 382 -16.60 -19.92 21.24
CA GLU A 382 -17.88 -19.21 21.18
C GLU A 382 -18.05 -18.22 22.34
N GLU A 383 -17.61 -18.57 23.54
CA GLU A 383 -17.61 -17.63 24.68
C GLU A 383 -16.75 -16.38 24.40
N ARG A 384 -15.58 -16.54 23.77
CA ARG A 384 -14.71 -15.42 23.41
C ARG A 384 -15.27 -14.59 22.26
N ARG A 385 -15.84 -15.23 21.24
CA ARG A 385 -16.46 -14.56 20.09
C ARG A 385 -17.70 -13.79 20.51
N SER A 386 -18.58 -14.40 21.31
CA SER A 386 -19.80 -13.77 21.82
C SER A 386 -19.52 -12.61 22.77
N ALA A 387 -18.35 -12.59 23.42
CA ALA A 387 -17.89 -11.45 24.22
C ALA A 387 -17.41 -10.26 23.37
N ILE A 388 -17.08 -10.46 22.09
CA ILE A 388 -16.61 -9.40 21.20
C ILE A 388 -17.82 -8.73 20.52
N PRO A 389 -18.00 -7.41 20.69
CA PRO A 389 -19.08 -6.68 20.02
C PRO A 389 -18.90 -6.73 18.49
N GLY A 390 -19.99 -6.58 17.75
CA GLY A 390 -19.99 -6.40 16.29
C GLY A 390 -19.84 -7.68 15.49
N VAL A 391 -19.26 -8.73 16.07
CA VAL A 391 -19.03 -10.03 15.43
C VAL A 391 -20.34 -10.74 15.04
N VAL A 392 -21.39 -10.59 15.85
CA VAL A 392 -22.71 -11.20 15.59
C VAL A 392 -23.36 -10.64 14.32
N THR A 393 -23.07 -9.39 13.98
CA THR A 393 -23.73 -8.63 12.90
C THR A 393 -22.80 -8.40 11.70
N ASN A 394 -21.49 -8.56 11.85
CA ASN A 394 -20.49 -8.33 10.81
C ASN A 394 -19.44 -9.42 10.81
N VAL A 395 -19.56 -10.30 9.83
CA VAL A 395 -18.77 -11.51 9.66
C VAL A 395 -17.26 -11.23 9.50
N LEU A 396 -16.87 -10.10 8.89
CA LEU A 396 -15.46 -9.72 8.72
C LEU A 396 -14.73 -9.45 10.06
N LEU A 397 -15.46 -8.99 11.09
CA LEU A 397 -14.87 -8.73 12.42
C LEU A 397 -14.42 -10.01 13.13
N LEU A 398 -14.92 -11.18 12.72
CA LEU A 398 -14.40 -12.47 13.21
C LEU A 398 -12.90 -12.61 12.90
N GLY A 399 -12.48 -12.20 11.71
CA GLY A 399 -11.08 -12.20 11.35
C GLY A 399 -10.33 -11.02 11.97
N LEU A 400 -10.87 -9.81 11.78
CA LEU A 400 -10.14 -8.58 12.07
C LEU A 400 -10.05 -8.21 13.56
N SER A 401 -11.11 -8.45 14.35
CA SER A 401 -11.21 -8.08 15.77
C SER A 401 -11.10 -9.26 16.74
N PHE A 402 -11.32 -10.48 16.26
CA PHE A 402 -11.15 -11.67 17.08
C PHE A 402 -9.89 -12.45 16.71
N ALA A 403 -9.85 -13.04 15.51
CA ALA A 403 -8.83 -14.02 15.17
C ALA A 403 -7.42 -13.43 15.07
N ILE A 404 -7.21 -12.34 14.29
CA ILE A 404 -5.89 -11.70 14.16
C ILE A 404 -5.35 -11.23 15.52
N PRO A 405 -6.09 -10.42 16.32
CA PRO A 405 -5.62 -10.00 17.64
C PRO A 405 -5.38 -11.17 18.60
N PHE A 406 -6.25 -12.18 18.60
CA PHE A 406 -6.08 -13.37 19.44
C PHE A 406 -4.80 -14.13 19.10
N ILE A 407 -4.56 -14.37 17.81
CA ILE A 407 -3.35 -15.04 17.31
C ILE A 407 -2.09 -14.23 17.68
N ILE A 408 -2.09 -12.91 17.43
CA ILE A 408 -0.97 -12.02 17.79
C ILE A 408 -0.71 -12.04 19.30
N SER A 409 -1.76 -11.97 20.11
CA SER A 409 -1.62 -11.99 21.58
C SER A 409 -1.02 -13.30 22.09
N LYS A 410 -1.45 -14.43 21.52
CA LYS A 410 -0.92 -15.75 21.85
C LYS A 410 0.51 -15.92 21.38
N ALA A 411 0.84 -15.40 20.21
CA ALA A 411 2.22 -15.38 19.73
C ALA A 411 3.12 -14.52 20.62
N SER A 412 2.64 -13.37 21.09
CA SER A 412 3.40 -12.53 22.03
C SER A 412 3.64 -13.25 23.36
N ALA A 413 2.61 -13.88 23.93
CA ALA A 413 2.73 -14.65 25.17
C ALA A 413 3.69 -15.85 25.01
N ASN A 414 3.55 -16.60 23.90
CA ASN A 414 4.46 -17.69 23.57
C ASN A 414 5.91 -17.19 23.47
N LYS A 415 6.14 -16.04 22.82
CA LYS A 415 7.48 -15.45 22.70
C LYS A 415 8.08 -15.13 24.06
N GLU A 416 7.30 -14.55 24.97
CA GLU A 416 7.74 -14.23 26.34
C GLU A 416 8.11 -15.49 27.12
N ILE A 417 7.27 -16.53 27.07
CA ILE A 417 7.55 -17.83 27.70
C ILE A 417 8.81 -18.45 27.10
N LEU A 418 8.91 -18.50 25.76
CA LEU A 418 10.04 -19.08 25.04
C LEU A 418 11.36 -18.36 25.35
N ASN A 419 11.32 -17.07 25.65
CA ASN A 419 12.50 -16.29 26.02
C ASN A 419 13.17 -16.80 27.30
N GLU A 420 12.46 -17.53 28.17
CA GLU A 420 13.03 -18.18 29.36
C GLU A 420 13.70 -19.52 29.05
N PHE A 421 13.29 -20.18 27.96
CA PHE A 421 13.79 -21.50 27.56
C PHE A 421 14.83 -21.47 26.44
N VAL A 422 14.91 -20.36 25.72
CA VAL A 422 15.89 -20.08 24.68
C VAL A 422 17.04 -19.29 25.32
N SER A 423 18.26 -19.80 25.20
CA SER A 423 19.44 -19.02 25.59
C SER A 423 19.56 -17.79 24.69
N ASN A 424 19.44 -16.59 25.26
CA ASN A 424 19.70 -15.32 24.54
C ASN A 424 21.18 -15.05 24.30
N GLU A 425 22.07 -15.87 24.88
CA GLU A 425 23.47 -15.86 24.49
C GLU A 425 23.63 -16.65 23.18
N ASP A 426 23.79 -15.91 22.09
CA ASP A 426 24.26 -16.46 20.81
C ASP A 426 25.61 -17.16 21.07
N ASN A 427 25.65 -18.49 20.96
CA ASN A 427 26.89 -19.25 21.15
C ASN A 427 27.74 -19.13 19.87
N ILE A 428 28.39 -17.98 19.70
CA ILE A 428 29.24 -17.71 18.54
C ILE A 428 30.66 -18.23 18.76
N LEU A 429 31.29 -18.65 17.65
CA LEU A 429 32.73 -18.90 17.61
C LEU A 429 33.49 -17.58 17.82
N ASN A 430 34.37 -17.57 18.80
CA ASN A 430 35.20 -16.42 19.18
C ASN A 430 36.56 -16.89 19.72
N ALA A 431 37.47 -15.94 19.96
CA ALA A 431 38.85 -16.24 20.36
C ALA A 431 38.98 -17.11 21.62
N THR A 432 37.97 -17.13 22.50
CA THR A 432 38.01 -17.88 23.77
C THR A 432 37.49 -19.30 23.68
N ASN A 433 36.64 -19.63 22.69
CA ASN A 433 36.02 -20.95 22.55
C ASN A 433 36.39 -21.69 21.24
N THR A 434 37.10 -21.04 20.32
CA THR A 434 37.47 -21.62 19.02
C THR A 434 38.29 -22.90 19.17
N ASP A 435 39.32 -22.88 20.01
CA ASP A 435 40.26 -24.01 20.10
C ASP A 435 39.59 -25.25 20.72
N ASP A 436 38.70 -25.06 21.70
CA ASP A 436 37.90 -26.13 22.30
C ASP A 436 36.89 -26.70 21.31
N PHE A 437 36.19 -25.84 20.56
CA PHE A 437 35.24 -26.25 19.53
C PHE A 437 35.92 -27.05 18.42
N LEU A 438 37.03 -26.56 17.85
CA LEU A 438 37.73 -27.27 16.78
C LEU A 438 38.26 -28.63 17.25
N LYS A 439 38.75 -28.72 18.49
CA LYS A 439 39.20 -29.97 19.10
C LYS A 439 38.07 -30.98 19.24
N GLU A 440 36.87 -30.54 19.59
CA GLU A 440 35.69 -31.40 19.68
C GLU A 440 35.36 -32.09 18.34
N TYR A 441 35.58 -31.40 17.22
CA TYR A 441 35.35 -31.92 15.87
C TYR A 441 36.61 -32.55 15.24
N SER A 442 37.70 -32.67 15.99
CA SER A 442 39.00 -33.19 15.50
C SER A 442 39.56 -32.41 14.31
N ILE A 443 39.35 -31.09 14.29
CA ILE A 443 39.80 -30.17 13.24
C ILE A 443 41.04 -29.43 13.74
N ASN A 444 42.11 -29.39 12.94
CA ASN A 444 43.25 -28.54 13.22
C ASN A 444 42.99 -27.13 12.66
N LYS A 445 43.37 -26.10 13.43
CA LYS A 445 43.19 -24.68 13.08
C LYS A 445 43.92 -24.28 11.79
N ASP A 446 45.04 -24.95 11.53
CA ASP A 446 45.88 -24.73 10.35
C ASP A 446 45.28 -25.36 9.08
N ASP A 447 44.40 -26.35 9.22
CA ASP A 447 43.72 -27.01 8.10
C ASP A 447 42.51 -26.21 7.58
N ILE A 448 42.06 -25.21 8.35
CA ILE A 448 41.00 -24.29 7.93
C ILE A 448 41.61 -23.30 6.93
N SER A 449 41.30 -23.48 5.66
CA SER A 449 41.73 -22.56 4.60
C SER A 449 41.17 -21.16 4.82
N SER A 450 41.92 -20.13 4.40
CA SER A 450 41.40 -18.77 4.26
C SER A 450 40.52 -18.58 3.02
N THR A 451 40.57 -19.52 2.08
CA THR A 451 39.94 -19.42 0.75
C THR A 451 38.93 -20.53 0.45
N SER A 452 38.75 -21.51 1.33
CA SER A 452 37.74 -22.57 1.17
C SER A 452 36.87 -22.70 2.41
N VAL A 453 35.70 -23.30 2.23
CA VAL A 453 34.73 -23.53 3.30
C VAL A 453 34.96 -24.92 3.87
N LEU A 454 35.01 -25.03 5.20
CA LEU A 454 34.97 -26.31 5.89
C LEU A 454 33.55 -26.55 6.42
N GLU A 455 32.83 -27.46 5.79
CA GLU A 455 31.49 -27.84 6.22
C GLU A 455 31.56 -28.86 7.37
N ILE A 456 30.80 -28.63 8.43
CA ILE A 456 30.67 -29.52 9.57
C ILE A 456 29.20 -29.71 9.93
N ASN A 457 28.84 -30.88 10.41
CA ASN A 457 27.50 -31.13 10.96
C ASN A 457 27.56 -31.01 12.48
N ILE A 458 26.78 -30.09 13.05
CA ILE A 458 26.67 -29.93 14.50
C ILE A 458 26.18 -31.25 15.11
N LYS A 459 26.93 -31.82 16.07
CA LYS A 459 26.67 -33.17 16.59
C LYS A 459 25.28 -33.32 17.19
N GLU A 460 24.77 -32.28 17.85
CA GLU A 460 23.48 -32.32 18.53
C GLU A 460 22.29 -32.20 17.58
N THR A 461 22.45 -31.50 16.44
CA THR A 461 21.32 -31.13 15.56
C THR A 461 21.41 -31.73 14.16
N GLU A 462 22.55 -32.30 13.80
CA GLU A 462 22.93 -32.71 12.44
C GLU A 462 22.81 -31.57 11.41
N GLN A 463 22.68 -30.32 11.86
CA GLN A 463 22.64 -29.16 10.98
C GLN A 463 24.04 -28.88 10.44
N SER A 464 24.14 -28.73 9.13
CA SER A 464 25.36 -28.27 8.47
C SER A 464 25.62 -26.79 8.77
N VAL A 465 26.86 -26.50 9.18
CA VAL A 465 27.40 -25.15 9.31
C VAL A 465 28.78 -25.09 8.65
N ASN A 466 29.12 -23.90 8.17
CA ASN A 466 30.34 -23.61 7.43
C ASN A 466 31.34 -22.88 8.33
N ILE A 467 32.53 -23.43 8.52
CA ILE A 467 33.63 -22.77 9.22
C ILE A 467 34.48 -22.00 8.21
N VAL A 468 34.65 -20.70 8.46
CA VAL A 468 35.34 -19.76 7.55
C VAL A 468 36.24 -18.78 8.32
N LYS A 469 37.21 -18.17 7.64
CA LYS A 469 38.09 -17.11 8.17
C LYS A 469 37.68 -15.75 7.60
N LEU A 470 37.39 -14.79 8.47
CA LEU A 470 37.09 -13.40 8.07
C LEU A 470 38.36 -12.65 7.67
N SER A 471 38.44 -12.22 6.41
CA SER A 471 39.62 -11.55 5.87
C SER A 471 39.76 -10.10 6.34
N ASP A 472 38.66 -9.45 6.74
CA ASP A 472 38.63 -8.08 7.27
C ASP A 472 38.79 -7.99 8.79
N GLU A 473 38.80 -9.14 9.49
CA GLU A 473 39.00 -9.24 10.94
C GLU A 473 40.16 -10.19 11.29
N ASP A 474 41.36 -9.95 10.75
CA ASP A 474 42.60 -10.69 11.08
C ASP A 474 42.47 -12.23 10.98
N ASN A 475 41.75 -12.74 9.98
CA ASN A 475 41.48 -14.18 9.76
C ASN A 475 40.79 -14.87 10.94
N LYS A 476 39.98 -14.12 11.69
CA LYS A 476 39.14 -14.67 12.76
C LYS A 476 38.22 -15.77 12.23
N ILE A 477 38.23 -16.91 12.91
CA ILE A 477 37.43 -18.08 12.57
C ILE A 477 36.01 -17.89 13.11
N ILE A 478 35.03 -18.12 12.25
CA ILE A 478 33.61 -18.06 12.60
C ILE A 478 32.85 -19.25 12.00
N ALA A 479 31.71 -19.60 12.60
CA ALA A 479 30.73 -20.49 11.99
C ALA A 479 29.66 -19.65 11.32
N VAL A 480 29.35 -19.95 10.06
CA VAL A 480 28.31 -19.30 9.27
C VAL A 480 27.41 -20.32 8.62
N LYS A 481 26.23 -19.90 8.21
CA LYS A 481 25.31 -20.71 7.43
C LYS A 481 24.71 -19.87 6.32
N GLY A 482 24.52 -20.51 5.17
CA GLY A 482 24.06 -19.84 3.95
C GLY A 482 22.68 -19.22 4.14
N SER A 483 22.58 -17.91 3.89
CA SER A 483 21.27 -17.27 3.78
C SER A 483 20.55 -17.72 2.52
N ALA A 484 19.35 -17.20 2.30
CA ALA A 484 18.66 -17.39 1.04
C ALA A 484 19.09 -16.40 -0.06
N LEU A 485 19.85 -15.35 0.28
CA LEU A 485 20.45 -14.44 -0.70
C LEU A 485 21.83 -14.92 -1.12
N SER A 486 22.12 -14.86 -2.41
CA SER A 486 23.41 -15.29 -2.93
C SER A 486 24.54 -14.41 -2.37
N GLY A 487 25.58 -15.05 -1.83
CA GLY A 487 26.74 -14.34 -1.29
C GLY A 487 26.51 -13.71 0.09
N ILE A 488 25.35 -13.91 0.71
CA ILE A 488 25.08 -13.49 2.09
C ILE A 488 24.95 -14.72 2.98
N TYR A 489 25.60 -14.66 4.13
CA TYR A 489 25.61 -15.68 5.15
C TYR A 489 25.30 -15.02 6.50
N TYR A 490 24.81 -15.81 7.43
CA TYR A 490 24.61 -15.40 8.82
C TYR A 490 25.55 -16.21 9.71
N GLU A 491 26.08 -15.62 10.77
CA GLU A 491 26.74 -16.42 11.81
C GLU A 491 25.76 -17.47 12.35
N ALA A 492 26.26 -18.67 12.63
CA ALA A 492 25.45 -19.75 13.17
C ALA A 492 25.78 -19.96 14.66
N ASP A 493 24.75 -20.20 15.47
CA ASP A 493 24.93 -20.67 16.83
C ASP A 493 25.55 -22.07 16.81
N ILE A 494 26.70 -22.25 17.47
CA ILE A 494 27.53 -23.46 17.36
C ILE A 494 26.96 -24.68 18.10
N LYS A 495 25.91 -24.53 18.91
CA LYS A 495 25.23 -25.63 19.60
C LYS A 495 23.98 -26.10 18.85
N THR A 496 23.35 -25.20 18.11
CA THR A 496 22.06 -25.46 17.44
C THR A 496 22.17 -25.49 15.92
N GLY A 497 23.13 -24.78 15.33
CA GLY A 497 23.21 -24.51 13.90
C GLY A 497 22.18 -23.52 13.38
N TYR A 498 21.56 -22.73 14.27
CA TYR A 498 20.57 -21.71 13.92
C TYR A 498 21.24 -20.40 13.48
N GLU A 499 20.71 -19.73 12.46
CA GLU A 499 21.24 -18.49 11.90
C GLU A 499 20.96 -17.25 12.79
N ILE A 500 21.96 -16.38 12.97
CA ILE A 500 21.90 -15.17 13.81
C ILE A 500 21.76 -13.91 12.93
N PHE A 501 20.54 -13.37 12.79
CA PHE A 501 20.21 -12.30 11.85
C PHE A 501 20.98 -10.99 12.01
N SER A 502 21.38 -10.65 13.23
CA SER A 502 22.12 -9.43 13.54
C SER A 502 23.57 -9.47 13.04
N ARG A 503 24.07 -10.66 12.66
CA ARG A 503 25.47 -10.92 12.33
C ARG A 503 25.61 -11.45 10.91
N ARG A 504 25.55 -10.54 9.95
CA ARG A 504 25.71 -10.83 8.51
C ARG A 504 27.18 -10.93 8.14
N VAL A 505 27.46 -11.84 7.21
CA VAL A 505 28.76 -12.05 6.60
C VAL A 505 28.56 -12.16 5.09
N TYR A 506 29.42 -11.51 4.33
CA TYR A 506 29.40 -11.52 2.87
C TYR A 506 30.48 -12.45 2.36
N ARG A 507 30.08 -13.36 1.48
CA ARG A 507 30.99 -14.19 0.69
C ARG A 507 31.25 -13.48 -0.64
N THR A 508 32.50 -13.31 -0.97
CA THR A 508 32.93 -12.63 -2.20
C THR A 508 33.99 -13.46 -2.91
N GLU A 509 33.83 -13.74 -4.19
CA GLU A 509 34.83 -14.43 -5.01
C GLU A 509 35.65 -13.39 -5.79
N TYR A 510 36.95 -13.28 -5.52
CA TYR A 510 37.81 -12.32 -6.19
C TYR A 510 39.14 -13.00 -6.58
N ASN A 511 39.56 -12.89 -7.84
CA ASN A 511 40.77 -13.56 -8.37
C ASN A 511 40.84 -15.08 -8.14
N ASN A 512 39.72 -15.80 -8.32
CA ASN A 512 39.58 -17.24 -8.01
C ASN A 512 39.82 -17.62 -6.53
N GLU A 513 39.83 -16.65 -5.61
CA GLU A 513 39.90 -16.87 -4.17
C GLU A 513 38.58 -16.42 -3.51
N ILE A 514 38.09 -17.20 -2.55
CA ILE A 514 36.92 -16.83 -1.75
C ILE A 514 37.37 -15.98 -0.57
N VAL A 515 36.75 -14.82 -0.41
CA VAL A 515 36.99 -13.86 0.67
C VAL A 515 35.70 -13.70 1.47
N TRP A 516 35.83 -13.68 2.80
CA TRP A 516 34.71 -13.52 3.72
C TRP A 516 34.87 -12.20 4.48
N VAL A 517 33.86 -11.32 4.41
CA VAL A 517 33.93 -9.98 5.03
C VAL A 517 32.63 -9.61 5.76
N ARG A 518 32.74 -8.82 6.83
CA ARG A 518 31.60 -8.28 7.59
C ARG A 518 31.24 -6.86 7.15
N SER A 519 32.20 -6.08 6.66
CA SER A 519 32.02 -4.65 6.29
C SER A 519 31.18 -4.38 5.02
N GLY A 520 30.62 -5.42 4.37
CA GLY A 520 29.92 -5.34 3.07
C GLY A 520 30.75 -5.98 1.95
N GLY A 521 30.10 -6.67 1.00
CA GLY A 521 30.78 -7.41 -0.07
C GLY A 521 31.69 -6.51 -0.95
N LEU A 522 32.84 -7.04 -1.38
CA LEU A 522 33.75 -6.30 -2.28
C LEU A 522 33.16 -6.20 -3.68
N ASN A 523 33.31 -5.05 -4.32
CA ASN A 523 32.91 -4.84 -5.73
C ASN A 523 33.72 -5.75 -6.66
N GLY A 524 33.03 -6.54 -7.49
CA GLY A 524 33.64 -7.47 -8.45
C GLY A 524 33.75 -8.93 -8.00
N GLY A 525 33.08 -9.33 -6.91
CA GLY A 525 33.05 -10.74 -6.48
C GLY A 525 31.71 -11.24 -5.93
N LYS A 526 30.63 -10.52 -6.21
CA LYS A 526 29.27 -10.98 -5.87
C LYS A 526 28.87 -12.13 -6.82
N PRO A 527 28.06 -13.12 -6.39
CA PRO A 527 27.65 -14.23 -7.26
C PRO A 527 26.89 -13.81 -8.52
N PHE A 528 26.29 -12.62 -8.49
CA PHE A 528 25.68 -11.93 -9.61
C PHE A 528 26.45 -10.65 -9.88
N ASP A 529 27.58 -10.78 -10.57
CA ASP A 529 28.40 -9.63 -10.95
C ASP A 529 27.90 -9.01 -12.25
N PHE A 530 27.03 -8.02 -12.13
CA PHE A 530 26.51 -7.25 -13.27
C PHE A 530 27.60 -6.51 -14.05
N THR A 531 28.80 -6.32 -13.50
CA THR A 531 29.91 -5.70 -14.24
C THR A 531 30.51 -6.61 -15.31
N THR A 532 30.25 -7.91 -15.23
CA THR A 532 30.63 -8.90 -16.27
C THR A 532 29.70 -8.91 -17.47
N LEU A 533 28.50 -8.33 -17.33
CA LEU A 533 27.52 -8.21 -18.40
C LEU A 533 27.78 -6.91 -19.18
N GLU A 534 27.68 -6.97 -20.51
CA GLU A 534 27.70 -5.79 -21.36
C GLU A 534 26.36 -5.03 -21.23
N LEU A 535 26.18 -4.35 -20.10
CA LEU A 535 25.01 -3.53 -19.83
C LEU A 535 25.30 -2.08 -20.23
N PRO A 536 24.40 -1.42 -20.99
CA PRO A 536 24.56 -0.02 -21.33
C PRO A 536 24.68 0.86 -20.09
N ILE A 537 23.86 0.59 -19.07
CA ILE A 537 23.79 1.34 -17.81
C ILE A 537 23.65 0.37 -16.63
N PHE A 538 24.63 0.37 -15.74
CA PHE A 538 24.57 -0.30 -14.43
C PHE A 538 25.22 0.56 -13.35
N PHE A 539 24.55 0.76 -12.22
CA PHE A 539 25.13 1.41 -11.03
C PHE A 539 24.37 1.08 -9.75
N GLU A 540 25.03 1.32 -8.61
CA GLU A 540 24.42 1.25 -7.27
C GLU A 540 23.82 2.62 -6.90
N ASP A 541 22.54 2.62 -6.52
CA ASP A 541 21.79 3.80 -6.12
C ASP A 541 22.18 4.30 -4.73
N GLN A 542 22.10 5.61 -4.54
CA GLN A 542 22.49 6.27 -3.29
C GLN A 542 21.24 6.81 -2.59
N PRO A 543 20.96 6.42 -1.34
CA PRO A 543 19.81 6.94 -0.62
C PRO A 543 20.03 8.42 -0.30
N TYR A 544 18.95 9.15 0.02
CA TYR A 544 19.03 10.58 0.34
C TYR A 544 20.08 10.90 1.43
N SER A 545 20.27 10.00 2.41
CA SER A 545 21.28 10.11 3.47
C SER A 545 22.75 10.14 3.00
N LYS A 546 23.04 9.63 1.80
CA LYS A 546 24.39 9.59 1.23
C LYS A 546 24.66 10.70 0.21
N LEU A 547 23.61 11.37 -0.27
CA LEU A 547 23.75 12.46 -1.24
C LEU A 547 24.25 13.74 -0.56
N ALA A 548 25.52 14.08 -0.82
CA ALA A 548 26.10 15.33 -0.36
C ALA A 548 25.31 16.50 -0.98
N SER A 549 24.62 17.28 -0.13
CA SER A 549 23.71 18.41 -0.47
C SER A 549 22.21 18.11 -0.56
N SER A 550 21.74 16.89 -0.28
CA SER A 550 20.30 16.60 -0.20
C SER A 550 19.64 17.22 1.05
N GLU A 551 18.51 17.91 0.86
CA GLU A 551 17.67 18.44 1.95
C GLU A 551 16.95 17.32 2.74
N LEU A 552 16.94 16.08 2.22
CA LEU A 552 16.27 14.90 2.79
C LEU A 552 17.25 13.90 3.43
N SER A 553 18.41 14.38 3.89
CA SER A 553 19.54 13.56 4.37
C SER A 553 19.28 12.62 5.57
N PHE A 554 18.09 12.62 6.17
CA PHE A 554 17.71 11.69 7.24
C PHE A 554 17.07 10.38 6.72
N ILE A 555 16.74 10.28 5.43
CA ILE A 555 16.12 9.09 4.83
C ILE A 555 17.22 8.18 4.27
N ASN A 556 17.31 6.94 4.75
CA ASN A 556 18.35 5.98 4.36
C ASN A 556 17.86 4.81 3.51
N ASP A 557 16.55 4.73 3.28
CA ASP A 557 15.88 3.62 2.63
C ASP A 557 15.09 4.05 1.38
N ASP A 558 15.30 5.27 0.89
CA ASP A 558 14.71 5.86 -0.32
C ASP A 558 15.70 6.79 -1.05
N SER A 559 15.47 7.09 -2.33
CA SER A 559 16.38 7.87 -3.19
C SER A 559 15.65 8.74 -4.24
N PRO A 560 16.33 9.72 -4.87
CA PRO A 560 15.77 10.54 -5.94
C PRO A 560 15.95 9.93 -7.35
N LEU A 561 16.18 8.61 -7.46
CA LEU A 561 16.55 7.94 -8.72
C LEU A 561 15.54 8.16 -9.86
N LEU A 562 14.25 8.00 -9.56
CA LEU A 562 13.17 8.09 -10.56
C LEU A 562 12.30 9.34 -10.36
N PHE A 563 12.45 10.03 -9.24
CA PHE A 563 11.59 11.16 -8.87
C PHE A 563 12.38 12.25 -8.13
N PRO A 564 12.24 13.56 -8.48
CA PRO A 564 11.23 14.16 -9.37
C PRO A 564 11.55 14.09 -10.85
N ASN A 565 12.82 13.96 -11.20
CA ASN A 565 13.23 13.70 -12.57
C ASN A 565 13.86 12.33 -12.59
N VAL A 566 13.53 11.55 -13.61
CA VAL A 566 14.25 10.30 -13.89
C VAL A 566 15.72 10.66 -14.09
N ASP A 567 16.60 9.94 -13.40
CA ASP A 567 18.05 10.14 -13.51
C ASP A 567 18.46 10.15 -14.97
N SER A 568 19.23 11.17 -15.38
CA SER A 568 19.67 11.36 -16.77
C SER A 568 20.45 10.20 -17.37
N ARG A 569 20.97 9.29 -16.53
CA ARG A 569 21.64 8.07 -16.97
C ARG A 569 20.65 7.01 -17.46
N LEU A 570 19.38 7.07 -17.05
CA LEU A 570 18.38 6.06 -17.42
C LEU A 570 17.66 6.45 -18.73
N PRO A 571 17.31 5.47 -19.58
CA PRO A 571 16.50 5.71 -20.76
C PRO A 571 15.08 6.16 -20.38
N ALA A 572 14.47 6.99 -21.22
CA ALA A 572 13.06 7.34 -21.08
C ALA A 572 12.17 6.12 -21.40
N SER A 573 11.17 5.85 -20.57
CA SER A 573 10.16 4.84 -20.87
C SER A 573 9.27 5.27 -22.03
N THR A 574 8.80 4.30 -22.81
CA THR A 574 7.74 4.53 -23.80
C THR A 574 6.51 5.04 -23.10
N SER A 575 5.88 6.03 -23.71
CA SER A 575 4.78 6.66 -23.04
C SER A 575 3.52 5.79 -23.05
N GLU A 576 2.64 5.91 -22.06
CA GLU A 576 1.39 5.14 -22.08
C GLU A 576 0.52 5.50 -23.31
N MET A 577 0.58 6.75 -23.79
CA MET A 577 -0.12 7.16 -25.02
C MET A 577 0.43 6.45 -26.25
N GLU A 578 1.76 6.39 -26.38
CA GLU A 578 2.42 5.66 -27.45
C GLU A 578 2.09 4.17 -27.35
N MET A 579 2.15 3.60 -26.14
CA MET A 579 1.83 2.21 -25.86
C MET A 579 0.41 1.85 -26.31
N MET A 580 -0.59 2.63 -25.89
CA MET A 580 -1.99 2.42 -26.27
C MET A 580 -2.23 2.66 -27.76
N HIS A 581 -1.55 3.64 -28.38
CA HIS A 581 -1.61 3.84 -29.83
C HIS A 581 -1.11 2.62 -30.58
N PHE A 582 0.06 2.10 -30.19
CA PHE A 582 0.66 0.93 -30.78
C PHE A 582 -0.20 -0.31 -30.56
N TYR A 583 -0.72 -0.50 -29.35
CA TYR A 583 -1.54 -1.67 -28.98
C TYR A 583 -2.92 -1.69 -29.66
N ASN A 584 -3.60 -0.55 -29.77
CA ASN A 584 -4.91 -0.49 -30.43
C ASN A 584 -4.81 -0.71 -31.95
N ASP A 585 -3.74 -0.20 -32.57
CA ASP A 585 -3.44 -0.38 -34.00
C ASP A 585 -2.39 -1.50 -34.20
N ARG A 586 -2.38 -2.51 -33.32
CA ARG A 586 -1.35 -3.56 -33.24
C ARG A 586 -0.94 -4.17 -34.58
N PRO A 587 -1.84 -4.47 -35.55
CA PRO A 587 -1.43 -5.01 -36.85
C PRO A 587 -0.43 -4.14 -37.62
N LYS A 588 -0.40 -2.81 -37.40
CA LYS A 588 0.55 -1.89 -38.03
C LYS A 588 1.86 -1.74 -37.24
N PHE A 589 1.80 -1.93 -35.92
CA PHE A 589 2.89 -1.65 -34.99
C PHE A 589 3.50 -2.92 -34.36
N VAL A 590 3.22 -4.10 -34.91
CA VAL A 590 3.73 -5.41 -34.44
C VAL A 590 5.22 -5.36 -34.09
N GLU A 591 6.03 -4.71 -34.93
CA GLU A 591 7.49 -4.64 -34.78
C GLU A 591 8.01 -3.42 -34.00
N GLN A 592 7.12 -2.58 -33.47
CA GLN A 592 7.45 -1.36 -32.73
C GLN A 592 8.17 -1.68 -31.42
N ASP A 593 9.29 -1.01 -31.17
CA ASP A 593 10.02 -1.10 -29.91
C ASP A 593 9.37 -0.24 -28.83
N LEU A 594 9.34 -0.77 -27.62
CA LEU A 594 8.75 -0.21 -26.40
C LEU A 594 9.76 -0.27 -25.27
N ILE A 595 9.91 0.77 -24.47
CA ILE A 595 10.81 0.82 -23.29
C ILE A 595 9.96 0.78 -22.02
N LEU A 596 10.12 -0.26 -21.21
CA LEU A 596 9.31 -0.53 -20.01
C LEU A 596 10.19 -0.78 -18.79
N MET A 597 9.65 -0.54 -17.59
CA MET A 597 10.35 -0.62 -16.31
C MET A 597 9.76 -1.70 -15.39
N ARG A 598 10.57 -2.24 -14.46
CA ARG A 598 10.10 -3.22 -13.47
C ARG A 598 10.96 -3.18 -12.20
N GLY A 599 10.34 -3.36 -11.04
CA GLY A 599 11.03 -3.69 -9.80
C GLY A 599 11.18 -5.22 -9.65
N THR A 600 12.40 -5.71 -9.44
CA THR A 600 12.75 -7.14 -9.46
C THR A 600 13.68 -7.53 -8.31
N THR A 601 13.85 -8.82 -8.05
CA THR A 601 14.95 -9.33 -7.21
C THR A 601 16.31 -9.13 -7.89
N GLU A 602 17.42 -9.35 -7.16
CA GLU A 602 18.78 -9.35 -7.72
C GLU A 602 18.92 -10.40 -8.82
N GLU A 603 18.35 -11.58 -8.61
CA GLU A 603 18.52 -12.70 -9.52
C GLU A 603 17.60 -12.61 -10.73
N GLU A 604 16.35 -12.16 -10.56
CA GLU A 604 15.49 -11.81 -11.70
C GLU A 604 16.17 -10.75 -12.58
N ALA A 605 16.74 -9.71 -11.97
CA ALA A 605 17.48 -8.68 -12.71
C ALA A 605 18.67 -9.27 -13.48
N TRP A 606 19.44 -10.16 -12.84
CA TRP A 606 20.59 -10.83 -13.47
C TRP A 606 20.16 -11.78 -14.60
N ASN A 607 19.10 -12.55 -14.41
CA ASN A 607 18.57 -13.45 -15.42
C ASN A 607 18.08 -12.65 -16.63
N ILE A 608 17.24 -11.63 -16.43
CA ILE A 608 16.80 -10.73 -17.50
C ILE A 608 18.00 -10.12 -18.24
N ALA A 609 18.99 -9.62 -17.49
CA ALA A 609 20.22 -9.02 -18.02
C ALA A 609 21.08 -9.99 -18.85
N SER A 610 21.23 -11.24 -18.39
CA SER A 610 22.13 -12.24 -19.00
C SER A 610 21.48 -13.00 -20.16
N THR A 611 20.20 -13.38 -20.03
CA THR A 611 19.46 -14.12 -21.05
C THR A 611 18.89 -13.21 -22.12
N LYS A 612 18.73 -11.91 -21.83
CA LYS A 612 18.10 -10.92 -22.70
C LYS A 612 16.66 -11.31 -23.07
N THR A 613 15.92 -11.83 -22.09
CA THR A 613 14.49 -12.18 -22.22
C THR A 613 13.67 -11.54 -21.09
N ALA A 614 12.39 -11.27 -21.33
CA ALA A 614 11.56 -10.46 -20.43
C ALA A 614 11.35 -11.08 -19.04
N GLY A 615 11.28 -12.40 -18.96
CA GLY A 615 11.18 -13.14 -17.70
C GLY A 615 12.51 -13.70 -17.19
N GLY A 616 13.63 -13.46 -17.89
CA GLY A 616 14.90 -14.14 -17.59
C GLY A 616 14.90 -15.63 -17.96
N SER A 617 14.07 -16.04 -18.93
CA SER A 617 13.96 -17.41 -19.43
C SER A 617 15.09 -17.75 -20.41
N ASN A 618 15.60 -18.99 -20.34
CA ASN A 618 16.57 -19.57 -21.28
C ASN A 618 15.90 -20.43 -22.38
N GLU A 619 14.58 -20.51 -22.37
CA GLU A 619 13.82 -21.33 -23.31
C GLU A 619 13.62 -20.61 -24.65
N ALA A 620 13.39 -21.39 -25.71
CA ALA A 620 13.09 -20.83 -27.01
C ALA A 620 11.67 -20.24 -27.01
N LEU A 621 11.51 -19.05 -27.57
CA LEU A 621 10.21 -18.43 -27.76
C LEU A 621 9.30 -19.35 -28.60
N LYS A 622 8.14 -19.69 -28.05
CA LYS A 622 7.14 -20.54 -28.71
C LYS A 622 6.37 -19.76 -29.79
N ASP A 623 5.91 -20.45 -30.83
CA ASP A 623 5.00 -19.87 -31.83
C ASP A 623 3.63 -19.61 -31.20
N ILE A 624 3.34 -18.34 -30.90
CA ILE A 624 2.17 -17.91 -30.13
C ILE A 624 1.17 -17.23 -31.08
N SER A 625 -0.12 -17.61 -30.99
CA SER A 625 -1.20 -16.86 -31.64
C SER A 625 -1.44 -15.58 -30.85
N ILE A 626 -1.27 -14.41 -31.45
CA ILE A 626 -1.25 -13.11 -30.74
C ILE A 626 -2.68 -12.57 -30.46
N GLU A 627 -3.69 -13.43 -30.48
CA GLU A 627 -5.04 -13.09 -30.01
C GLU A 627 -5.06 -13.20 -28.48
N GLY A 628 -5.23 -12.07 -27.79
CA GLY A 628 -5.03 -11.84 -26.35
C GLY A 628 -5.81 -12.77 -25.39
N HIS A 629 -5.39 -14.03 -25.32
CA HIS A 629 -5.85 -15.03 -24.37
C HIS A 629 -4.65 -15.51 -23.55
N PRO A 630 -4.83 -15.84 -22.25
CA PRO A 630 -3.90 -16.73 -21.57
C PRO A 630 -3.76 -18.00 -22.43
N GLN A 631 -2.54 -18.39 -22.78
CA GLN A 631 -2.29 -19.59 -23.58
C GLN A 631 -1.63 -20.66 -22.73
N THR A 632 -2.01 -21.90 -23.00
CA THR A 632 -1.37 -23.08 -22.43
C THR A 632 0.13 -23.04 -22.66
N ASP A 633 0.92 -23.28 -21.61
CA ASP A 633 2.39 -23.30 -21.64
C ASP A 633 3.07 -21.97 -22.02
N VAL A 634 2.37 -20.84 -21.89
CA VAL A 634 2.93 -19.49 -22.10
C VAL A 634 2.91 -18.74 -20.77
N SER A 635 4.10 -18.43 -20.22
CA SER A 635 4.24 -17.66 -18.99
C SER A 635 4.51 -16.18 -19.28
N THR A 636 4.02 -15.31 -18.38
CA THR A 636 4.14 -13.86 -18.55
C THR A 636 4.69 -13.17 -17.31
N THR A 637 5.26 -11.99 -17.54
CA THR A 637 5.83 -11.10 -16.54
C THR A 637 5.30 -9.69 -16.74
N ALA A 638 4.82 -9.07 -15.66
CA ALA A 638 4.31 -7.70 -15.68
C ALA A 638 5.43 -6.64 -15.58
N TYR A 639 5.37 -5.66 -16.47
CA TYR A 639 6.19 -4.44 -16.51
C TYR A 639 5.30 -3.20 -16.45
N THR A 640 5.89 -2.01 -16.25
CA THR A 640 5.16 -0.73 -16.19
C THR A 640 5.76 0.36 -17.08
N THR A 641 4.91 1.20 -17.67
CA THR A 641 5.29 2.44 -18.38
C THR A 641 5.49 3.62 -17.41
N ASP A 642 4.98 3.52 -16.17
CA ASP A 642 5.02 4.59 -15.17
C ASP A 642 6.24 4.48 -14.25
N PHE A 643 7.09 5.50 -14.30
CA PHE A 643 8.30 5.58 -13.49
C PHE A 643 7.98 5.66 -11.98
N LYS A 644 6.77 6.06 -11.60
CA LYS A 644 6.37 6.19 -10.19
C LYS A 644 6.01 4.83 -9.58
N SER A 645 5.32 3.97 -10.33
CA SER A 645 5.11 2.56 -9.94
C SER A 645 6.45 1.81 -9.89
N ALA A 646 7.33 2.07 -10.86
CA ALA A 646 8.69 1.51 -10.86
C ALA A 646 9.53 1.98 -9.65
N ASP A 647 9.40 3.24 -9.23
CA ASP A 647 10.06 3.79 -8.04
C ASP A 647 9.67 3.05 -6.76
N ALA A 648 8.37 2.82 -6.56
CA ALA A 648 7.87 2.10 -5.40
C ALA A 648 8.30 0.62 -5.40
N ALA A 649 8.15 -0.08 -6.53
CA ALA A 649 8.41 -1.52 -6.62
C ALA A 649 9.90 -1.89 -6.51
N SER A 650 10.80 -1.02 -6.98
CA SER A 650 12.25 -1.29 -6.98
C SER A 650 12.96 -0.90 -5.68
N ARG A 651 12.30 -0.15 -4.77
CA ARG A 651 12.90 0.30 -3.50
C ARG A 651 13.36 -0.90 -2.66
N ARG A 652 14.61 -0.85 -2.17
CA ARG A 652 15.31 -1.95 -1.45
C ARG A 652 15.55 -3.23 -2.27
N HIS A 653 15.33 -3.19 -3.58
CA HIS A 653 15.52 -4.30 -4.52
C HIS A 653 16.26 -3.78 -5.76
N PHE A 654 15.95 -4.28 -6.95
CA PHE A 654 16.52 -3.83 -8.21
C PHE A 654 15.47 -3.15 -9.10
N LEU A 655 15.90 -2.17 -9.88
CA LEU A 655 15.15 -1.63 -11.00
C LEU A 655 15.74 -2.19 -12.29
N VAL A 656 14.88 -2.68 -13.19
CA VAL A 656 15.25 -3.13 -14.53
C VAL A 656 14.46 -2.33 -15.55
N ILE A 657 15.14 -1.86 -16.61
CA ILE A 657 14.53 -1.19 -17.75
C ILE A 657 14.90 -1.94 -19.02
N VAL A 658 13.88 -2.34 -19.79
CA VAL A 658 14.02 -3.17 -20.98
C VAL A 658 13.37 -2.50 -22.19
N LYS A 659 13.91 -2.78 -23.38
CA LYS A 659 13.29 -2.49 -24.66
C LYS A 659 12.76 -3.78 -25.28
N VAL A 660 11.49 -3.80 -25.66
CA VAL A 660 10.76 -4.99 -26.14
C VAL A 660 9.88 -4.64 -27.33
N LYS A 661 9.63 -5.60 -28.22
CA LYS A 661 8.69 -5.40 -29.35
C LYS A 661 7.24 -5.60 -28.92
N LEU A 662 6.34 -4.77 -29.44
CA LEU A 662 4.89 -4.83 -29.15
C LEU A 662 4.29 -6.23 -29.37
N LYS A 663 4.74 -6.97 -30.38
CA LYS A 663 4.23 -8.32 -30.67
C LYS A 663 4.28 -9.28 -29.49
N TYR A 664 5.15 -9.05 -28.50
CA TYR A 664 5.30 -9.90 -27.31
C TYR A 664 4.44 -9.49 -26.11
N VAL A 665 3.67 -8.41 -26.20
CA VAL A 665 2.86 -7.87 -25.10
C VAL A 665 1.44 -8.45 -25.17
N VAL A 666 0.94 -9.06 -24.10
CA VAL A 666 -0.30 -9.87 -24.18
C VAL A 666 -1.57 -9.09 -23.79
N GLY A 667 -1.45 -7.99 -23.04
CA GLY A 667 -2.54 -7.04 -22.75
C GLY A 667 -2.57 -6.54 -21.29
N ASN A 668 -3.47 -5.59 -21.00
CA ASN A 668 -3.65 -4.92 -19.69
C ASN A 668 -4.71 -5.62 -18.80
N ASN A 669 -5.61 -6.43 -19.37
CA ASN A 669 -6.72 -7.06 -18.63
C ASN A 669 -6.27 -8.15 -17.63
N GLU A 670 -4.99 -8.51 -17.62
CA GLU A 670 -4.38 -9.45 -16.65
C GLU A 670 -3.64 -8.72 -15.51
N VAL A 671 -3.64 -7.38 -15.45
CA VAL A 671 -2.85 -6.63 -14.45
C VAL A 671 -3.70 -5.63 -13.65
N SER A 672 -3.51 -5.60 -12.34
CA SER A 672 -4.31 -4.87 -11.35
C SER A 672 -4.12 -3.34 -11.32
N HIS A 673 -3.27 -2.77 -12.18
CA HIS A 673 -2.83 -1.37 -12.10
C HIS A 673 -2.70 -0.71 -13.48
N VAL A 674 -3.16 0.54 -13.60
CA VAL A 674 -2.98 1.37 -14.81
C VAL A 674 -1.49 1.49 -15.14
N ASN A 675 -1.15 1.59 -16.42
CA ASN A 675 0.24 1.66 -16.90
C ASN A 675 1.05 0.37 -16.69
N HIS A 676 0.41 -0.80 -16.51
CA HIS A 676 1.09 -2.09 -16.45
C HIS A 676 0.73 -3.02 -17.62
N TRP A 677 1.70 -3.82 -18.04
CA TRP A 677 1.62 -4.62 -19.26
C TRP A 677 2.31 -5.98 -19.06
N ALA A 678 1.60 -7.06 -19.38
CA ALA A 678 2.15 -8.42 -19.35
C ALA A 678 2.96 -8.71 -20.62
N ILE A 679 4.16 -9.26 -20.45
CA ILE A 679 5.09 -9.66 -21.52
C ILE A 679 5.40 -11.15 -21.38
N ILE A 680 5.44 -11.90 -22.48
CA ILE A 680 5.84 -13.31 -22.49
C ILE A 680 7.28 -13.46 -21.95
N ASP A 681 7.52 -14.42 -21.06
CA ASP A 681 8.81 -14.58 -20.37
C ASP A 681 9.98 -14.86 -21.32
N GLU A 682 9.76 -15.67 -22.36
CA GLU A 682 10.74 -15.98 -23.42
C GLU A 682 10.91 -14.86 -24.44
N ALA A 683 10.12 -13.78 -24.35
CA ALA A 683 10.21 -12.69 -25.32
C ALA A 683 11.60 -12.05 -25.28
N PRO A 684 12.29 -11.90 -26.43
CA PRO A 684 13.58 -11.23 -26.47
C PRO A 684 13.41 -9.75 -26.10
N VAL A 685 14.28 -9.29 -25.20
CA VAL A 685 14.36 -7.90 -24.77
C VAL A 685 15.79 -7.39 -24.87
N GLU A 686 15.95 -6.11 -25.17
CA GLU A 686 17.22 -5.43 -25.02
C GLU A 686 17.25 -4.75 -23.65
N VAL A 687 18.19 -5.15 -22.80
CA VAL A 687 18.28 -4.65 -21.43
C VAL A 687 19.00 -3.32 -21.45
N MET A 688 18.28 -2.26 -21.08
CA MET A 688 18.74 -0.89 -21.25
C MET A 688 19.40 -0.35 -19.98
N ALA A 689 18.85 -0.68 -18.81
CA ALA A 689 19.43 -0.29 -17.53
C ALA A 689 19.11 -1.28 -16.42
N VAL A 690 20.05 -1.46 -15.49
CA VAL A 690 19.84 -2.16 -14.22
C VAL A 690 20.38 -1.27 -13.09
N VAL A 691 19.59 -1.07 -12.02
CA VAL A 691 20.01 -0.26 -10.87
C VAL A 691 19.81 -1.04 -9.58
N ASP A 692 20.88 -1.16 -8.78
CA ASP A 692 20.82 -1.76 -7.44
C ASP A 692 20.35 -0.71 -6.43
N ARG A 693 19.14 -0.90 -5.87
CA ARG A 693 18.53 -0.02 -4.87
C ARG A 693 18.42 -0.67 -3.49
N ARG A 694 19.24 -1.68 -3.18
CA ARG A 694 19.22 -2.38 -1.88
C ARG A 694 19.67 -1.52 -0.70
N PHE A 695 20.38 -0.43 -0.97
CA PHE A 695 20.94 0.50 0.02
C PHE A 695 21.76 -0.22 1.11
N LEU A 696 22.71 -1.07 0.69
CA LEU A 696 23.61 -1.85 1.55
C LEU A 696 24.67 -0.95 2.23
N PHE A 697 24.23 0.07 2.96
CA PHE A 697 25.09 0.96 3.73
C PHE A 697 24.99 0.63 5.22
N PRO A 698 26.08 0.78 6.00
CA PRO A 698 25.98 0.72 7.46
C PRO A 698 24.96 1.75 7.96
N GLU A 699 24.14 1.36 8.93
CA GLU A 699 23.17 2.26 9.57
C GLU A 699 23.89 3.57 9.96
N PRO A 700 23.30 4.74 9.65
CA PRO A 700 23.84 5.97 10.20
C PRO A 700 23.86 5.82 11.73
N PRO A 701 24.97 6.17 12.40
CA PRO A 701 25.02 6.10 13.86
C PRO A 701 23.82 6.86 14.40
N SER A 702 23.12 6.25 15.37
CA SER A 702 22.05 6.92 16.11
C SER A 702 22.51 8.34 16.45
N GLN A 703 21.64 9.33 16.21
CA GLN A 703 21.98 10.73 16.40
C GLN A 703 22.59 10.91 17.79
N SER A 704 23.92 11.03 17.85
CA SER A 704 24.59 11.46 19.05
C SER A 704 24.04 12.86 19.36
N GLU A 705 23.53 13.07 20.57
CA GLU A 705 23.20 14.41 21.04
C GLU A 705 24.44 15.30 20.84
N LEU A 706 24.41 16.13 19.79
CA LEU A 706 25.51 17.01 19.48
C LEU A 706 25.67 18.02 20.62
N SER A 707 26.89 18.07 21.16
CA SER A 707 27.24 18.99 22.23
C SER A 707 26.91 20.45 21.84
N ILE A 708 26.57 21.26 22.85
CA ILE A 708 26.23 22.69 22.70
C ILE A 708 27.33 23.45 21.94
N LEU A 709 28.59 23.03 22.07
CA LEU A 709 29.74 23.64 21.39
C LEU A 709 29.76 23.37 19.88
N GLN A 710 29.33 22.18 19.44
CA GLN A 710 29.22 21.83 18.01
C GLN A 710 28.02 22.52 17.33
N LYS A 711 26.98 22.88 18.09
CA LYS A 711 25.87 23.73 17.61
C LYS A 711 26.31 25.17 17.30
N MET A 712 27.31 25.70 18.02
CA MET A 712 27.80 27.07 17.80
C MET A 712 28.75 27.20 16.60
N LEU A 713 29.54 26.18 16.27
CA LEU A 713 30.63 26.29 15.28
C LEU A 713 30.19 26.15 13.80
N ARG A 714 28.94 25.76 13.50
CA ARG A 714 28.39 25.67 12.13
C ARG A 714 27.56 26.89 11.69
N LEU A 715 28.00 28.08 12.06
CA LEU A 715 27.45 29.34 11.54
C LEU A 715 28.44 29.93 10.53
N ARG A 716 28.37 29.49 9.27
CA ARG A 716 28.54 30.36 8.08
C ARG A 716 28.40 29.61 6.75
N PHE A 717 27.45 30.12 5.96
CA PHE A 717 27.18 30.01 4.52
C PHE A 717 26.27 28.89 3.96
N PHE A 718 25.07 29.37 3.59
CA PHE A 718 24.05 28.90 2.62
C PHE A 718 23.23 27.61 2.82
N ARG A 719 23.62 26.62 3.64
CA ARG A 719 22.80 25.38 3.82
C ARG A 719 21.71 25.42 4.90
N LYS A 720 21.73 26.38 5.84
CA LYS A 720 20.74 26.46 6.94
C LYS A 720 19.38 27.03 6.53
N ASN A 721 19.32 27.81 5.44
CA ASN A 721 18.17 28.69 5.20
C ASN A 721 16.94 27.97 4.63
N ILE A 722 17.09 26.93 3.79
CA ILE A 722 15.91 26.29 3.15
C ILE A 722 15.16 25.36 4.11
N ALA A 723 15.84 24.50 4.86
CA ALA A 723 15.19 23.66 5.87
C ALA A 723 14.54 24.49 6.99
N GLU A 724 15.19 25.58 7.40
CA GLU A 724 14.63 26.54 8.36
C GLU A 724 13.42 27.29 7.77
N ASN A 725 13.50 27.76 6.52
CA ASN A 725 12.37 28.38 5.83
C ASN A 725 11.21 27.41 5.56
N ALA A 726 11.50 26.14 5.26
CA ALA A 726 10.51 25.09 5.11
C ALA A 726 9.77 24.83 6.43
N SER A 727 10.51 24.77 7.54
CA SER A 727 9.94 24.68 8.89
C SER A 727 9.10 25.92 9.23
N ILE A 728 9.57 27.13 8.92
CA ILE A 728 8.82 28.38 9.13
C ILE A 728 7.55 28.43 8.27
N ASN A 729 7.63 28.07 6.99
CA ASN A 729 6.48 28.02 6.10
C ASN A 729 5.47 26.99 6.60
N PHE A 730 5.91 25.80 7.00
CA PHE A 730 5.07 24.77 7.59
C PHE A 730 4.39 25.26 8.88
N GLN A 731 5.12 25.92 9.78
CA GLN A 731 4.53 26.47 11.01
C GLN A 731 3.44 27.52 10.74
N LYS A 732 3.61 28.37 9.72
CA LYS A 732 2.58 29.33 9.30
C LYS A 732 1.37 28.63 8.70
N LEU A 733 1.62 27.65 7.83
CA LEU A 733 0.58 26.83 7.21
C LEU A 733 -0.23 26.06 8.27
N ALA A 734 0.43 25.42 9.23
CA ALA A 734 -0.20 24.68 10.32
C ALA A 734 -1.07 25.58 11.23
N LYS A 735 -0.80 26.89 11.27
CA LYS A 735 -1.62 27.90 11.96
C LYS A 735 -2.76 28.47 11.10
N GLY A 736 -2.97 27.94 9.90
CA GLY A 736 -4.01 28.41 8.97
C GLY A 736 -3.73 29.77 8.32
N ASP A 737 -2.47 30.22 8.31
CA ASP A 737 -2.11 31.49 7.68
C ASP A 737 -2.04 31.37 6.16
N ILE A 738 -3.13 31.75 5.48
CA ILE A 738 -3.24 31.76 4.00
C ILE A 738 -2.19 32.64 3.31
N ASN A 739 -1.58 33.60 4.01
CA ASN A 739 -0.53 34.44 3.45
C ASN A 739 0.75 33.66 3.13
N VAL A 740 0.92 32.45 3.68
CA VAL A 740 2.02 31.56 3.31
C VAL A 740 2.00 31.17 1.83
N LEU A 741 0.85 31.28 1.15
CA LEU A 741 0.70 30.98 -0.29
C LEU A 741 0.70 32.25 -1.17
N LYS A 742 0.41 33.41 -0.59
CA LYS A 742 0.14 34.64 -1.32
C LYS A 742 1.34 35.14 -2.13
N GLY A 743 1.13 35.39 -3.42
CA GLY A 743 2.14 35.93 -4.32
C GLY A 743 3.32 34.99 -4.63
N ARG A 744 3.21 33.69 -4.31
CA ARG A 744 4.30 32.70 -4.45
C ARG A 744 4.12 31.77 -5.66
N GLY A 745 3.13 32.04 -6.51
CA GLY A 745 2.86 31.27 -7.71
C GLY A 745 2.13 29.95 -7.44
N SER A 746 1.99 29.14 -8.49
CA SER A 746 1.19 27.92 -8.49
C SER A 746 1.83 26.77 -7.70
N ILE A 747 0.98 25.93 -7.10
CA ILE A 747 1.35 24.66 -6.48
C ILE A 747 0.75 23.55 -7.34
N SER A 748 1.58 22.72 -7.95
CA SER A 748 1.12 21.62 -8.80
C SER A 748 2.25 20.63 -9.04
N SER A 749 1.99 19.37 -8.74
CA SER A 749 2.88 18.25 -9.04
C SER A 749 2.06 17.09 -9.59
N THR A 750 2.67 16.31 -10.48
CA THR A 750 2.09 15.05 -10.95
C THR A 750 2.50 13.88 -10.07
N ARG A 751 3.35 14.06 -9.04
CA ARG A 751 3.74 13.00 -8.10
C ARG A 751 2.50 12.33 -7.51
N GLN A 752 2.60 11.03 -7.26
CA GLN A 752 1.62 10.32 -6.45
C GLN A 752 2.27 9.82 -5.16
N ARG A 753 1.72 10.27 -4.04
CA ARG A 753 1.92 9.72 -2.70
C ARG A 753 0.57 9.67 -2.00
N ALA A 754 0.31 8.60 -1.26
CA ALA A 754 -0.80 8.58 -0.31
C ALA A 754 -0.60 9.70 0.72
N ILE A 755 -1.68 10.41 1.04
CA ILE A 755 -1.71 11.54 2.00
C ILE A 755 -2.82 11.32 3.01
N GLU A 756 -2.81 12.03 4.13
CA GLU A 756 -3.98 12.12 5.02
C GLU A 756 -4.48 13.57 4.96
N PRO A 757 -5.71 13.90 4.53
CA PRO A 757 -6.97 13.19 4.76
C PRO A 757 -7.57 12.56 3.47
N TYR A 758 -8.61 11.77 3.65
CA TYR A 758 -9.46 11.23 2.59
C TYR A 758 -10.46 12.24 2.06
N PHE A 759 -11.01 11.89 0.92
CA PHE A 759 -12.03 12.66 0.27
C PHE A 759 -12.72 11.74 -0.73
N ILE A 760 -14.03 11.87 -0.86
CA ILE A 760 -14.70 11.32 -2.04
C ILE A 760 -14.28 12.19 -3.21
N SER A 761 -13.98 11.53 -4.32
CA SER A 761 -13.74 12.19 -5.59
C SER A 761 -14.76 11.74 -6.62
N SER A 762 -15.24 12.66 -7.44
CA SER A 762 -16.16 12.36 -8.54
C SER A 762 -15.66 12.98 -9.83
N ASN A 763 -15.86 12.28 -10.93
CA ASN A 763 -15.57 12.71 -12.28
C ASN A 763 -16.84 12.65 -13.13
N ALA A 764 -17.04 13.68 -13.95
CA ALA A 764 -18.01 13.66 -15.04
C ALA A 764 -17.33 14.20 -16.31
N ASP A 765 -17.13 13.33 -17.29
CA ASP A 765 -16.44 13.64 -18.55
C ASP A 765 -17.26 13.13 -19.75
N GLU A 766 -17.34 13.93 -20.83
CA GLU A 766 -18.05 13.51 -22.05
C GLU A 766 -17.36 12.36 -22.79
N LEU A 767 -16.04 12.22 -22.67
CA LEU A 767 -15.24 11.23 -23.41
C LEU A 767 -15.24 9.84 -22.77
N GLN A 768 -15.51 9.74 -21.46
CA GLN A 768 -15.43 8.47 -20.70
C GLN A 768 -16.80 7.80 -20.46
N GLY A 769 -17.87 8.29 -21.09
CA GLY A 769 -19.15 7.56 -21.22
C GLY A 769 -19.95 7.30 -19.93
N GLY A 770 -19.65 7.96 -18.81
CA GLY A 770 -20.37 7.75 -17.55
C GLY A 770 -20.00 8.74 -16.43
N PHE A 771 -20.64 8.56 -15.26
CA PHE A 771 -20.30 9.25 -14.01
C PHE A 771 -19.44 8.32 -13.17
N TYR A 772 -18.33 8.83 -12.64
CA TYR A 772 -17.46 8.05 -11.78
C TYR A 772 -17.36 8.69 -10.40
N THR A 773 -17.40 7.87 -9.36
CA THR A 773 -17.18 8.31 -7.99
C THR A 773 -16.24 7.31 -7.32
N LYS A 774 -15.06 7.79 -6.97
CA LYS A 774 -14.09 7.04 -6.18
C LYS A 774 -14.27 7.41 -4.73
N LYS A 775 -14.48 6.36 -3.94
CA LYS A 775 -14.51 6.44 -2.48
C LYS A 775 -13.17 6.01 -1.91
N ASP A 776 -12.46 5.09 -2.56
CA ASP A 776 -11.12 4.68 -2.11
C ASP A 776 -10.09 5.81 -2.25
N ARG A 777 -9.01 5.69 -1.50
CA ARG A 777 -7.95 6.69 -1.53
C ARG A 777 -7.00 6.52 -2.70
N PHE A 778 -6.26 7.59 -2.96
CA PHE A 778 -5.14 7.56 -3.88
C PHE A 778 -3.96 6.85 -3.19
N ASN A 779 -3.57 5.67 -3.69
CA ASN A 779 -2.50 4.83 -3.14
C ASN A 779 -1.15 5.06 -3.86
N ASN A 780 -0.10 4.32 -3.52
CA ASN A 780 1.22 4.48 -4.15
C ASN A 780 1.44 3.58 -5.39
N LEU A 781 0.46 2.76 -5.78
CA LEU A 781 0.62 1.70 -6.80
C LEU A 781 0.48 2.22 -8.23
N GLY A 782 -0.32 3.27 -8.44
CA GLY A 782 -0.52 3.89 -9.75
C GLY A 782 -1.72 4.84 -9.80
N TYR A 783 -1.95 5.45 -10.96
CA TYR A 783 -3.03 6.42 -11.17
C TYR A 783 -4.39 5.76 -11.36
N ASP A 784 -5.46 6.44 -10.94
CA ASP A 784 -6.83 6.05 -11.26
C ASP A 784 -7.20 6.48 -12.68
N THR A 785 -7.79 5.57 -13.48
CA THR A 785 -8.10 5.81 -14.90
C THR A 785 -9.05 6.98 -15.13
N HIS A 786 -10.01 7.22 -14.24
CA HIS A 786 -11.02 8.27 -14.40
C HIS A 786 -10.50 9.65 -13.95
N PHE A 787 -9.47 9.65 -13.11
CA PHE A 787 -8.75 10.84 -12.70
C PHE A 787 -7.43 11.03 -13.44
N TYR A 788 -7.36 10.48 -14.65
CA TYR A 788 -6.22 10.60 -15.54
C TYR A 788 -6.67 11.13 -16.89
N ASN A 789 -5.86 11.99 -17.48
CA ASN A 789 -6.08 12.45 -18.84
C ASN A 789 -4.87 12.07 -19.68
N SER A 790 -5.06 11.04 -20.49
CA SER A 790 -4.05 10.54 -21.41
C SER A 790 -3.66 11.56 -22.46
N SER A 791 -4.51 12.56 -22.77
CA SER A 791 -4.22 13.61 -23.77
C SER A 791 -3.26 14.71 -23.30
N ILE A 792 -2.92 14.77 -22.01
CA ILE A 792 -2.03 15.80 -21.46
C ILE A 792 -0.57 15.36 -21.57
N GLY A 793 0.20 15.96 -22.48
CA GLY A 793 1.58 15.58 -22.71
C GLY A 793 1.70 14.18 -23.35
N SER A 794 2.90 13.61 -23.39
CA SER A 794 3.13 12.31 -24.04
C SER A 794 2.66 11.12 -23.20
N ASN A 795 2.70 11.22 -21.87
CA ASN A 795 2.37 10.14 -20.94
C ASN A 795 0.96 10.24 -20.36
N GLY A 796 0.21 11.29 -20.71
CA GLY A 796 -0.91 11.74 -19.90
C GLY A 796 -0.45 12.36 -18.58
N ALA A 797 -1.41 12.90 -17.85
CA ALA A 797 -1.20 13.39 -16.50
C ALA A 797 -2.43 13.11 -15.63
N PRO A 798 -2.24 12.90 -14.32
CA PRO A 798 -3.38 12.87 -13.42
C PRO A 798 -4.14 14.20 -13.50
N THR A 799 -5.45 14.11 -13.59
CA THR A 799 -6.35 15.26 -13.41
C THR A 799 -6.79 15.39 -11.95
N LEU A 800 -6.61 14.34 -11.15
CA LEU A 800 -6.70 14.38 -9.69
C LEU A 800 -5.60 13.48 -9.09
N ASN A 801 -4.77 14.02 -8.20
CA ASN A 801 -3.73 13.25 -7.51
C ASN A 801 -3.36 13.87 -6.16
N THR A 802 -2.67 13.08 -5.35
CA THR A 802 -2.20 13.45 -4.01
C THR A 802 -0.68 13.33 -3.89
N TYR A 803 -0.07 14.19 -3.10
CA TYR A 803 1.36 14.13 -2.78
C TYR A 803 1.70 14.92 -1.51
N THR A 804 2.89 14.69 -0.99
CA THR A 804 3.39 15.32 0.23
C THR A 804 4.25 16.56 -0.07
N GLY A 805 4.30 17.49 0.88
CA GLY A 805 4.83 18.83 0.71
C GLY A 805 6.35 18.98 0.68
N GLU A 806 7.12 17.89 0.62
CA GLU A 806 8.56 17.94 0.34
C GLU A 806 8.83 18.42 -1.08
N ILE A 807 7.91 18.20 -2.02
CA ILE A 807 7.95 18.73 -3.39
C ILE A 807 6.57 19.31 -3.73
N LEU A 808 6.43 20.62 -3.55
CA LEU A 808 5.18 21.36 -3.80
C LEU A 808 4.87 21.50 -5.29
N THR A 809 5.92 21.67 -6.09
CA THR A 809 5.80 21.92 -7.52
C THR A 809 6.91 21.18 -8.25
N ASP A 810 6.55 20.50 -9.34
CA ASP A 810 7.49 19.88 -10.28
C ASP A 810 7.56 20.66 -11.61
N SER A 811 8.25 20.11 -12.59
CA SER A 811 8.40 20.70 -13.93
C SER A 811 7.07 20.81 -14.71
N SER A 812 6.00 20.12 -14.29
CA SER A 812 4.67 20.21 -14.90
C SER A 812 3.92 21.51 -14.59
N SER A 813 4.33 22.25 -13.55
CA SER A 813 3.72 23.52 -13.18
C SER A 813 4.36 24.70 -13.93
N LEU A 814 3.58 25.35 -14.77
CA LEU A 814 3.99 26.56 -15.49
C LEU A 814 3.97 27.77 -14.54
N GLY A 815 4.96 28.66 -14.61
CA GLY A 815 4.92 29.95 -13.88
C GLY A 815 5.13 29.92 -12.36
N SER A 816 5.36 28.77 -11.72
CA SER A 816 5.80 28.70 -10.31
C SER A 816 7.30 28.96 -10.18
N THR A 817 7.70 29.88 -9.33
CA THR A 817 9.11 30.27 -9.08
C THR A 817 9.54 29.98 -7.65
N TYR A 818 8.78 30.43 -6.65
CA TYR A 818 9.10 30.25 -5.24
C TYR A 818 9.05 28.78 -4.78
N TRP A 819 8.02 28.03 -5.19
CA TRP A 819 7.81 26.63 -4.76
C TRP A 819 8.70 25.60 -5.48
N LYS A 820 9.57 26.05 -6.39
CA LYS A 820 10.64 25.22 -6.96
C LYS A 820 11.86 25.14 -6.05
N GLU A 821 12.05 26.14 -5.17
CA GLU A 821 13.20 26.26 -4.29
C GLU A 821 12.85 26.05 -2.81
N HIS A 822 11.59 26.19 -2.44
CA HIS A 822 11.11 26.06 -1.07
C HIS A 822 9.98 25.03 -0.96
N ASN A 823 9.90 24.37 0.18
CA ASN A 823 8.92 23.32 0.45
C ASN A 823 8.14 23.56 1.75
N LEU A 824 7.19 22.68 2.03
CA LEU A 824 6.32 22.72 3.21
C LEU A 824 6.47 21.45 4.06
N THR A 825 7.62 20.76 3.94
CA THR A 825 7.94 19.48 4.59
C THR A 825 7.03 18.32 4.16
N ASN A 826 7.46 17.07 4.42
CA ASN A 826 6.67 15.87 4.11
C ASN A 826 5.41 15.71 4.99
N ASN A 827 5.22 16.55 6.00
CA ASN A 827 4.01 16.56 6.84
C ASN A 827 2.84 17.35 6.23
N THR A 828 3.07 18.12 5.16
CA THR A 828 1.99 18.83 4.46
C THR A 828 1.36 17.92 3.41
N ASN A 829 0.03 17.88 3.37
CA ASN A 829 -0.74 17.07 2.44
C ASN A 829 -1.26 17.94 1.29
N ILE A 830 -1.08 17.50 0.05
CA ILE A 830 -1.46 18.30 -1.12
C ILE A 830 -2.39 17.49 -2.00
N ILE A 831 -3.54 18.07 -2.32
CA ILE A 831 -4.53 17.53 -3.24
C ILE A 831 -4.59 18.44 -4.45
N ARG A 832 -4.20 17.90 -5.60
CA ARG A 832 -4.30 18.62 -6.87
C ARG A 832 -5.59 18.21 -7.56
N VAL A 833 -6.46 19.18 -7.81
CA VAL A 833 -7.73 18.99 -8.54
C VAL A 833 -7.69 19.84 -9.81
N SER A 834 -7.41 19.20 -10.94
CA SER A 834 -7.48 19.79 -12.29
C SER A 834 -8.86 19.54 -12.91
N ASN A 835 -9.23 20.28 -13.96
CA ASN A 835 -10.36 19.88 -14.80
C ASN A 835 -10.09 18.53 -15.49
N SER A 836 -11.16 17.82 -15.84
CA SER A 836 -11.09 16.64 -16.69
C SER A 836 -10.82 17.02 -18.16
N ALA A 837 -10.65 16.04 -19.04
CA ALA A 837 -10.38 16.27 -20.47
C ALA A 837 -11.46 17.12 -21.14
N ARG A 838 -12.73 16.73 -20.97
CA ARG A 838 -13.93 17.47 -21.36
C ARG A 838 -14.98 17.35 -20.27
N GLY A 839 -14.72 17.99 -19.13
CA GLY A 839 -15.61 17.86 -17.98
C GLY A 839 -15.08 18.39 -16.66
N ALA A 840 -15.56 17.79 -15.58
CA ALA A 840 -15.29 18.24 -14.22
C ALA A 840 -14.74 17.11 -13.35
N ASN A 841 -13.77 17.47 -12.50
CA ASN A 841 -13.41 16.69 -11.33
C ASN A 841 -13.88 17.44 -10.08
N GLY A 842 -14.25 16.70 -9.06
CA GLY A 842 -14.56 17.27 -7.78
C GLY A 842 -14.14 16.39 -6.63
N ILE A 843 -13.91 17.02 -5.49
CA ILE A 843 -13.69 16.34 -4.22
C ILE A 843 -14.65 16.88 -3.18
N LYS A 844 -15.06 16.00 -2.27
CA LYS A 844 -15.76 16.32 -1.03
C LYS A 844 -14.89 15.89 0.16
N ILE A 845 -14.36 16.88 0.87
CA ILE A 845 -13.55 16.74 2.08
C ILE A 845 -14.37 17.14 3.29
N GLU A 846 -14.39 16.30 4.29
CA GLU A 846 -14.88 16.69 5.61
C GLU A 846 -13.89 17.64 6.28
N LEU A 847 -14.38 18.70 6.90
CA LEU A 847 -13.49 19.62 7.60
C LEU A 847 -12.89 18.97 8.85
N GLU A 848 -13.60 18.08 9.53
CA GLU A 848 -13.19 17.51 10.81
C GLU A 848 -11.95 16.61 10.74
N GLN A 849 -11.67 16.03 9.58
CA GLN A 849 -10.62 15.01 9.48
C GLN A 849 -9.30 15.57 8.96
N VAL A 850 -9.26 16.89 8.79
CA VAL A 850 -8.01 17.64 8.68
C VAL A 850 -7.31 17.61 10.04
N GLN A 851 -6.06 17.20 10.02
CA GLN A 851 -5.27 16.93 11.21
C GLN A 851 -4.40 18.13 11.62
N ALA A 852 -4.23 18.35 12.92
CA ALA A 852 -3.22 19.24 13.49
C ALA A 852 -1.82 18.77 13.08
N ASN A 853 -0.97 19.74 12.78
CA ASN A 853 0.37 19.50 12.21
C ASN A 853 0.39 18.64 10.92
N LYS A 854 -0.75 18.43 10.27
CA LYS A 854 -0.84 17.82 8.94
C LYS A 854 -1.80 18.63 8.04
N PRO A 855 -1.47 19.92 7.80
CA PRO A 855 -2.33 20.81 7.02
C PRO A 855 -2.51 20.31 5.59
N VAL A 856 -3.64 20.67 5.00
CA VAL A 856 -4.02 20.26 3.64
C VAL A 856 -4.04 21.48 2.74
N ILE A 857 -3.41 21.35 1.57
CA ILE A 857 -3.51 22.31 0.48
C ILE A 857 -4.29 21.65 -0.65
N ILE A 858 -5.47 22.20 -0.97
CA ILE A 858 -6.19 21.85 -2.19
C ILE A 858 -5.82 22.89 -3.25
N THR A 859 -5.19 22.46 -4.34
CA THR A 859 -4.73 23.35 -5.40
C THR A 859 -5.38 22.99 -6.74
N SER A 860 -5.72 24.02 -7.51
CA SER A 860 -6.20 23.86 -8.89
C SER A 860 -5.08 23.86 -9.93
N GLY A 861 -3.83 24.09 -9.52
CA GLY A 861 -2.74 24.40 -10.45
C GLY A 861 -2.99 25.71 -11.19
N ASN A 862 -2.56 25.78 -12.46
CA ASN A 862 -2.72 26.96 -13.29
C ASN A 862 -4.10 27.02 -13.95
N LEU A 863 -4.73 28.19 -13.90
CA LEU A 863 -6.02 28.44 -14.52
C LEU A 863 -5.84 29.24 -15.81
N SER A 864 -6.33 28.70 -16.93
CA SER A 864 -6.22 29.28 -18.27
C SER A 864 -7.52 29.13 -19.07
N GLY A 865 -8.64 29.59 -18.49
CA GLY A 865 -9.98 29.52 -19.08
C GLY A 865 -10.90 28.46 -18.45
N CYS A 866 -10.41 27.65 -17.53
CA CYS A 866 -11.19 26.75 -16.68
C CYS A 866 -11.85 27.50 -15.50
N THR A 867 -12.85 26.85 -14.88
CA THR A 867 -13.58 27.36 -13.73
C THR A 867 -13.33 26.45 -12.54
N THR A 868 -12.99 27.03 -11.39
CA THR A 868 -12.90 26.30 -10.14
C THR A 868 -13.79 26.90 -9.08
N ILE A 869 -14.43 26.01 -8.32
CA ILE A 869 -15.41 26.34 -7.31
C ILE A 869 -14.94 25.72 -5.99
N VAL A 870 -14.92 26.54 -4.95
CA VAL A 870 -14.82 26.08 -3.57
C VAL A 870 -16.16 26.37 -2.91
N ALA A 871 -16.86 25.35 -2.44
CA ALA A 871 -18.15 25.50 -1.80
C ALA A 871 -18.13 24.81 -0.44
N ARG A 872 -18.84 25.37 0.53
CA ARG A 872 -19.03 24.79 1.85
C ARG A 872 -20.50 24.48 2.06
N LYS A 873 -20.78 23.30 2.61
CA LYS A 873 -22.10 22.91 3.09
C LYS A 873 -21.94 22.12 4.39
N GLY A 874 -22.36 22.70 5.50
CA GLY A 874 -22.16 22.18 6.84
C GLY A 874 -20.68 21.95 7.15
N GLY A 875 -20.38 20.73 7.61
CA GLY A 875 -19.02 20.25 7.92
C GLY A 875 -18.19 19.85 6.71
N TRP A 876 -18.68 20.06 5.49
CA TRP A 876 -18.07 19.59 4.25
C TRP A 876 -17.57 20.74 3.39
N LEU A 877 -16.36 20.57 2.85
CA LEU A 877 -15.79 21.39 1.80
C LEU A 877 -15.82 20.62 0.47
N TYR A 878 -16.33 21.29 -0.54
CA TYR A 878 -16.36 20.80 -1.90
C TYR A 878 -15.41 21.63 -2.75
N LYS A 879 -14.56 20.97 -3.51
CA LYS A 879 -13.75 21.62 -4.53
C LYS A 879 -14.08 20.97 -5.86
N VAL A 880 -14.61 21.75 -6.80
CA VAL A 880 -14.86 21.30 -8.17
C VAL A 880 -14.02 22.13 -9.13
N HIS A 881 -13.47 21.48 -10.14
CA HIS A 881 -12.73 22.11 -11.22
C HIS A 881 -13.26 21.58 -12.55
N THR A 882 -13.84 22.48 -13.35
CA THR A 882 -14.44 22.16 -14.64
C THR A 882 -13.78 22.94 -15.77
N GLY A 883 -13.75 22.33 -16.96
CA GLY A 883 -13.19 22.92 -18.15
C GLY A 883 -12.90 21.88 -19.20
N THR A 884 -12.06 22.25 -20.15
CA THR A 884 -11.63 21.37 -21.22
C THR A 884 -10.14 21.59 -21.46
N THR A 885 -9.39 20.50 -21.63
CA THR A 885 -8.02 20.56 -22.14
C THR A 885 -7.97 20.63 -23.66
N GLU A 886 -9.12 20.39 -24.32
CA GLU A 886 -9.29 20.51 -25.75
C GLU A 886 -9.90 21.87 -26.14
N PRO A 887 -9.58 22.45 -27.30
CA PRO A 887 -10.00 23.80 -27.68
C PRO A 887 -11.48 23.87 -28.14
N VAL A 888 -12.40 23.47 -27.28
CA VAL A 888 -13.86 23.51 -27.56
C VAL A 888 -14.42 24.87 -27.13
N ALA A 889 -14.77 25.70 -28.13
CA ALA A 889 -15.29 27.04 -27.89
C ALA A 889 -16.59 27.01 -27.07
N GLY A 890 -16.66 27.83 -26.03
CA GLY A 890 -17.84 27.96 -25.17
C GLY A 890 -18.06 26.82 -24.16
N PHE A 891 -17.31 25.72 -24.25
CA PHE A 891 -17.50 24.53 -23.42
C PHE A 891 -17.52 24.85 -21.92
N THR A 892 -16.46 25.44 -21.37
CA THR A 892 -16.35 25.71 -19.93
C THR A 892 -17.54 26.52 -19.39
N SER A 893 -18.01 27.48 -20.17
CA SER A 893 -19.10 28.39 -19.79
C SER A 893 -20.50 27.81 -19.99
N THR A 894 -20.65 26.62 -20.57
CA THR A 894 -21.96 25.97 -20.79
C THR A 894 -21.91 24.51 -20.34
N THR A 895 -21.40 23.59 -21.16
CA THR A 895 -21.29 22.17 -20.85
C THR A 895 -20.43 21.92 -19.62
N GLY A 896 -19.34 22.68 -19.44
CA GLY A 896 -18.51 22.64 -18.24
C GLY A 896 -19.30 23.00 -16.98
N VAL A 897 -20.23 23.96 -17.06
CA VAL A 897 -21.16 24.27 -15.96
C VAL A 897 -22.07 23.08 -15.68
N GLN A 898 -22.64 22.46 -16.71
CA GLN A 898 -23.43 21.24 -16.53
C GLN A 898 -22.64 20.14 -15.83
N LYS A 899 -21.40 19.86 -16.28
CA LYS A 899 -20.53 18.84 -15.70
C LYS A 899 -20.14 19.16 -14.25
N ALA A 900 -19.91 20.44 -13.93
CA ALA A 900 -19.66 20.86 -12.55
C ALA A 900 -20.87 20.59 -11.65
N VAL A 901 -22.08 20.89 -12.12
CA VAL A 901 -23.32 20.62 -11.39
C VAL A 901 -23.55 19.11 -11.26
N GLU A 902 -23.31 18.32 -12.31
CA GLU A 902 -23.38 16.86 -12.25
C GLU A 902 -22.40 16.29 -11.19
N VAL A 903 -21.17 16.80 -11.13
CA VAL A 903 -20.20 16.43 -10.09
C VAL A 903 -20.66 16.87 -8.70
N PHE A 904 -21.21 18.07 -8.54
CA PHE A 904 -21.78 18.50 -7.26
C PHE A 904 -22.93 17.59 -6.83
N GLU A 905 -23.84 17.24 -7.73
CA GLU A 905 -24.94 16.30 -7.45
C GLU A 905 -24.42 14.92 -7.05
N LEU A 906 -23.37 14.41 -7.72
CA LEU A 906 -22.71 13.15 -7.35
C LEU A 906 -22.08 13.23 -5.95
N LEU A 907 -21.36 14.32 -5.64
CA LEU A 907 -20.72 14.52 -4.34
C LEU A 907 -21.74 14.77 -3.22
N LEU A 908 -22.85 15.46 -3.51
CA LEU A 908 -23.94 15.68 -2.56
C LEU A 908 -24.70 14.39 -2.25
N LYS A 909 -24.70 13.42 -3.16
CA LYS A 909 -25.39 12.12 -3.04
C LYS A 909 -24.44 10.94 -2.84
N ASP A 910 -23.15 11.18 -2.59
CA ASP A 910 -22.12 10.15 -2.44
C ASP A 910 -22.11 9.10 -3.56
N GLY A 911 -22.29 9.55 -4.80
CA GLY A 911 -22.33 8.73 -6.01
C GLY A 911 -23.64 7.96 -6.21
N ALA A 912 -24.67 8.15 -5.38
CA ALA A 912 -25.94 7.46 -5.51
C ALA A 912 -26.88 8.13 -6.54
N GLY A 913 -27.28 7.34 -7.55
CA GLY A 913 -28.25 7.75 -8.56
C GLY A 913 -27.67 8.60 -9.69
N PHE A 914 -28.49 8.86 -10.71
CA PHE A 914 -28.07 9.64 -11.88
C PHE A 914 -28.33 11.14 -11.65
N PRO A 915 -27.32 12.02 -11.77
CA PRO A 915 -27.53 13.45 -11.72
C PRO A 915 -28.42 13.90 -12.88
N LYS A 916 -29.38 14.78 -12.60
CA LYS A 916 -30.30 15.34 -13.60
C LYS A 916 -30.23 16.85 -13.53
N VAL A 917 -29.66 17.46 -14.56
CA VAL A 917 -29.55 18.92 -14.67
C VAL A 917 -30.53 19.40 -15.74
N LYS A 918 -31.37 20.38 -15.40
CA LYS A 918 -32.33 21.02 -16.32
C LYS A 918 -32.18 22.54 -16.23
N GLY A 919 -32.13 23.20 -17.37
CA GLY A 919 -32.01 24.66 -17.46
C GLY A 919 -31.08 25.10 -18.60
N ILE A 920 -30.95 26.41 -18.76
CA ILE A 920 -29.96 27.00 -19.68
C ILE A 920 -28.63 27.06 -18.93
N MET A 921 -27.65 26.28 -19.36
CA MET A 921 -26.35 26.18 -18.69
C MET A 921 -25.47 27.39 -19.04
N ASN A 922 -25.22 28.25 -18.06
CA ASN A 922 -24.28 29.37 -18.11
C ASN A 922 -23.72 29.67 -16.71
N ASN A 923 -22.74 30.58 -16.59
CA ASN A 923 -22.17 30.90 -15.28
C ASN A 923 -23.20 31.51 -14.29
N ASP A 924 -24.25 32.20 -14.77
CA ASP A 924 -25.35 32.66 -13.92
C ASP A 924 -26.17 31.49 -13.34
N PHE A 925 -26.38 30.43 -14.10
CA PHE A 925 -26.98 29.19 -13.61
C PHE A 925 -26.13 28.58 -12.50
N LEU A 926 -24.81 28.54 -12.67
CA LEU A 926 -23.89 28.04 -11.65
C LEU A 926 -23.98 28.84 -10.34
N VAL A 927 -24.06 30.18 -10.43
CA VAL A 927 -24.23 31.05 -9.26
C VAL A 927 -25.54 30.75 -8.52
N ASN A 928 -26.66 30.64 -9.25
CA ASN A 928 -27.95 30.33 -8.64
C ASN A 928 -27.96 28.92 -8.01
N TYR A 929 -27.44 27.92 -8.72
CA TYR A 929 -27.35 26.56 -8.19
C TYR A 929 -26.53 26.51 -6.88
N LEU A 930 -25.37 27.19 -6.85
CA LEU A 930 -24.55 27.23 -5.64
C LEU A 930 -25.25 27.98 -4.49
N ALA A 931 -25.94 29.08 -4.80
CA ALA A 931 -26.68 29.84 -3.81
C ALA A 931 -27.81 29.03 -3.16
N ASP A 932 -28.48 28.20 -3.95
CA ASP A 932 -29.61 27.39 -3.48
C ASP A 932 -29.17 26.12 -2.72
N ASN A 933 -27.95 25.62 -2.97
CA ASN A 933 -27.54 24.30 -2.50
C ASN A 933 -26.37 24.28 -1.50
N PHE A 934 -25.64 25.39 -1.32
CA PHE A 934 -24.46 25.49 -0.46
C PHE A 934 -24.53 26.72 0.45
N ASP A 935 -23.93 26.63 1.63
CA ASP A 935 -23.97 27.70 2.64
C ASP A 935 -23.14 28.90 2.19
N GLU A 936 -21.96 28.64 1.63
CA GLU A 936 -21.07 29.65 1.10
C GLU A 936 -20.24 29.08 -0.05
N SER A 937 -20.01 29.88 -1.09
CA SER A 937 -19.19 29.47 -2.24
C SER A 937 -18.24 30.56 -2.73
N LEU A 938 -17.17 30.16 -3.40
CA LEU A 938 -16.26 31.00 -4.16
C LEU A 938 -16.09 30.40 -5.57
N ILE A 939 -16.50 31.17 -6.58
CA ILE A 939 -16.29 30.83 -7.99
C ILE A 939 -15.10 31.63 -8.52
N THR A 940 -14.08 30.93 -9.02
CA THR A 940 -12.93 31.52 -9.69
C THR A 940 -12.97 31.14 -11.16
N TYR A 941 -13.17 32.12 -12.05
CA TYR A 941 -13.54 31.88 -13.45
C TYR A 941 -12.89 32.89 -14.40
N ALA A 942 -12.95 32.59 -15.70
CA ALA A 942 -12.57 33.52 -16.76
C ALA A 942 -13.83 34.14 -17.39
N SER A 943 -13.83 35.47 -17.54
CA SER A 943 -14.94 36.21 -18.14
C SER A 943 -14.49 36.95 -19.40
N SER A 944 -15.32 36.95 -20.45
CA SER A 944 -15.05 37.67 -21.69
C SER A 944 -16.34 38.09 -22.39
N ASP A 945 -16.38 39.34 -22.85
CA ASP A 945 -17.50 39.90 -23.63
C ASP A 945 -17.78 39.11 -24.92
N ALA A 946 -16.76 38.43 -25.47
CA ALA A 946 -16.91 37.57 -26.64
C ALA A 946 -17.62 36.24 -26.35
N LYS A 947 -17.83 35.89 -25.07
CA LYS A 947 -18.43 34.63 -24.62
C LYS A 947 -19.55 34.94 -23.62
N GLN A 948 -20.75 35.21 -24.12
CA GLN A 948 -21.85 35.65 -23.25
C GLN A 948 -22.18 34.69 -22.10
N GLY A 949 -22.12 33.36 -22.31
CA GLY A 949 -22.32 32.38 -21.24
C GLY A 949 -21.29 32.43 -20.10
N SER A 950 -20.15 33.11 -20.32
CA SER A 950 -19.08 33.26 -19.32
C SER A 950 -19.26 34.45 -18.38
N ILE A 951 -20.11 35.41 -18.74
CA ILE A 951 -20.36 36.61 -17.94
C ILE A 951 -21.31 36.24 -16.81
N ILE A 952 -20.97 36.66 -15.58
CA ILE A 952 -21.86 36.55 -14.43
C ILE A 952 -22.53 37.92 -14.26
N THR A 953 -23.86 37.94 -14.38
CA THR A 953 -24.71 39.12 -14.24
C THR A 953 -25.56 39.09 -12.97
N VAL A 954 -25.70 37.92 -12.35
CA VAL A 954 -26.44 37.74 -11.09
C VAL A 954 -25.49 37.77 -9.88
N SER A 955 -25.98 38.27 -8.75
CA SER A 955 -25.26 38.30 -7.48
C SER A 955 -26.10 37.67 -6.38
N ARG A 956 -25.45 36.91 -5.49
CA ARG A 956 -26.06 36.18 -4.37
C ARG A 956 -25.17 36.33 -3.15
N ASP A 957 -25.76 36.57 -1.99
CA ASP A 957 -25.01 36.95 -0.77
C ASP A 957 -24.04 35.86 -0.31
N ASN A 958 -24.38 34.58 -0.52
CA ASN A 958 -23.53 33.44 -0.17
C ASN A 958 -22.53 33.02 -1.26
N VAL A 959 -22.57 33.61 -2.46
CA VAL A 959 -21.69 33.22 -3.59
C VAL A 959 -20.76 34.37 -3.96
N LEU A 960 -19.49 34.21 -3.62
CA LEU A 960 -18.44 35.15 -4.00
C LEU A 960 -17.86 34.78 -5.37
N THR A 961 -17.61 35.75 -6.23
CA THR A 961 -17.08 35.52 -7.57
C THR A 961 -15.77 36.27 -7.79
N PHE A 962 -14.83 35.62 -8.48
CA PHE A 962 -13.52 36.17 -8.82
C PHE A 962 -13.18 35.90 -10.29
N PRO A 963 -13.35 36.90 -11.17
CA PRO A 963 -12.92 36.79 -12.55
C PRO A 963 -11.40 36.95 -12.61
N TYR A 964 -10.66 35.83 -12.56
CA TYR A 964 -9.19 35.88 -12.61
C TYR A 964 -8.68 36.35 -13.98
N TYR A 965 -9.51 36.24 -15.02
CA TYR A 965 -9.29 36.75 -16.36
C TYR A 965 -10.47 37.61 -16.83
N THR A 966 -10.16 38.77 -17.38
CA THR A 966 -11.07 39.70 -18.08
C THR A 966 -10.38 40.22 -19.33
N ASN A 967 -11.15 40.74 -20.30
CA ASN A 967 -10.61 41.25 -21.58
C ASN A 967 -9.51 42.32 -21.41
N ASP A 968 -9.51 43.06 -20.30
CA ASP A 968 -8.53 44.11 -19.99
C ASP A 968 -7.22 43.61 -19.32
N ASN A 969 -7.11 42.31 -19.02
CA ASN A 969 -5.92 41.77 -18.33
C ASN A 969 -4.73 41.57 -19.31
N LEU A 970 -3.52 41.89 -18.86
CA LEU A 970 -2.27 41.48 -19.51
C LEU A 970 -2.12 39.95 -19.51
N LEU A 971 -1.33 39.41 -20.46
CA LEU A 971 -1.04 37.97 -20.57
C LEU A 971 -0.67 37.38 -19.19
N GLY A 972 -1.36 36.32 -18.78
CA GLY A 972 -1.34 35.86 -17.40
C GLY A 972 -2.13 34.57 -17.17
N PHE A 973 -2.11 34.09 -15.92
CA PHE A 973 -2.86 32.91 -15.48
C PHE A 973 -3.47 33.15 -14.10
N GLY A 974 -4.53 32.40 -13.79
CA GLY A 974 -5.11 32.39 -12.44
C GLY A 974 -4.53 31.25 -11.59
N THR A 975 -4.62 31.40 -10.26
CA THR A 975 -4.46 30.30 -9.31
C THR A 975 -5.64 30.28 -8.35
N SER A 976 -5.93 29.10 -7.78
CA SER A 976 -6.88 28.97 -6.68
C SER A 976 -6.39 27.86 -5.77
N ALA A 977 -6.07 28.21 -4.53
CA ALA A 977 -5.63 27.30 -3.49
C ALA A 977 -6.49 27.46 -2.24
N THR A 978 -6.80 26.36 -1.59
CA THR A 978 -7.49 26.34 -0.30
C THR A 978 -6.62 25.66 0.72
N ILE A 979 -6.41 26.32 1.85
CA ILE A 979 -5.77 25.73 3.02
C ILE A 979 -6.86 25.24 3.95
N LEU A 980 -6.66 24.02 4.44
CA LEU A 980 -7.32 23.50 5.61
C LEU A 980 -6.26 23.26 6.68
N ALA A 981 -6.39 23.94 7.80
CA ALA A 981 -5.49 23.79 8.93
C ALA A 981 -6.30 23.65 10.21
N ARG A 982 -5.96 22.64 10.99
CA ARG A 982 -6.60 22.37 12.27
C ARG A 982 -5.90 23.17 13.37
N VAL A 983 -6.61 24.14 13.94
CA VAL A 983 -6.10 25.04 15.00
C VAL A 983 -7.14 25.14 16.10
N ASP A 984 -6.74 24.90 17.35
CA ASP A 984 -7.62 24.93 18.52
C ASP A 984 -8.91 24.13 18.27
N ASN A 985 -8.73 22.95 17.67
CA ASN A 985 -9.81 22.02 17.41
C ASN A 985 -10.84 22.51 16.37
N ASN A 986 -10.60 23.64 15.68
CA ASN A 986 -11.39 24.07 14.54
C ASN A 986 -10.58 23.95 13.26
N THR A 987 -11.21 23.48 12.19
CA THR A 987 -10.57 23.47 10.87
C THR A 987 -10.78 24.82 10.22
N LEU A 988 -9.72 25.63 10.22
CA LEU A 988 -9.68 26.89 9.52
C LEU A 988 -9.63 26.61 8.02
N VAL A 989 -10.60 27.14 7.29
CA VAL A 989 -10.68 27.03 5.83
C VAL A 989 -10.50 28.41 5.23
N SER A 990 -9.43 28.58 4.46
CA SER A 990 -9.16 29.81 3.75
C SER A 990 -8.83 29.50 2.31
N SER A 991 -9.59 30.07 1.38
CA SER A 991 -9.27 30.05 -0.03
C SER A 991 -8.61 31.35 -0.45
N LEU A 992 -7.69 31.23 -1.39
CA LEU A 992 -7.00 32.33 -2.04
C LEU A 992 -7.03 32.08 -3.54
N SER A 993 -7.62 33.04 -4.25
CA SER A 993 -7.61 33.08 -5.71
C SER A 993 -6.82 34.30 -6.16
N GLU A 994 -5.90 34.12 -7.09
CA GLU A 994 -5.01 35.16 -7.55
C GLU A 994 -4.98 35.20 -9.08
N SER A 995 -4.80 36.39 -9.63
CA SER A 995 -4.42 36.60 -11.03
C SER A 995 -2.96 36.98 -11.05
N TYR A 996 -2.20 36.29 -11.88
CA TYR A 996 -0.81 36.60 -12.16
C TYR A 996 -0.70 37.17 -13.56
N SER A 997 0.03 38.27 -13.72
CA SER A 997 0.25 38.94 -15.00
C SER A 997 1.74 39.15 -15.23
N LEU A 998 2.13 39.13 -16.51
CA LEU A 998 3.48 39.54 -16.90
C LEU A 998 3.68 41.02 -16.56
N THR A 999 4.84 41.35 -15.99
CA THR A 999 5.29 42.73 -15.79
C THR A 999 5.47 43.45 -17.14
N THR A 1000 5.39 44.78 -17.15
CA THR A 1000 5.41 45.60 -18.39
C THR A 1000 6.71 45.51 -19.18
N ASP A 1001 7.80 45.04 -18.57
CA ASP A 1001 9.09 44.74 -19.21
C ASP A 1001 9.20 43.28 -19.73
N GLY A 1002 8.17 42.46 -19.49
CA GLY A 1002 8.06 41.07 -19.90
C GLY A 1002 8.93 40.07 -19.12
N ALA A 1003 9.64 40.50 -18.08
CA ALA A 1003 10.71 39.69 -17.48
C ALA A 1003 10.25 38.82 -16.29
N LYS A 1004 9.17 39.20 -15.58
CA LYS A 1004 8.70 38.49 -14.37
C LYS A 1004 7.18 38.40 -14.29
N VAL A 1005 6.70 37.32 -13.68
CA VAL A 1005 5.28 37.12 -13.33
C VAL A 1005 5.03 37.67 -11.93
N SER A 1006 4.02 38.52 -11.78
CA SER A 1006 3.65 39.11 -10.49
C SER A 1006 2.13 39.09 -10.27
N ILE A 1007 1.72 39.16 -9.01
CA ILE A 1007 0.30 39.18 -8.64
C ILE A 1007 -0.34 40.51 -9.09
N SER A 1008 -1.41 40.44 -9.86
CA SER A 1008 -2.16 41.60 -10.36
C SER A 1008 -3.48 41.79 -9.61
N LYS A 1009 -4.17 40.71 -9.26
CA LYS A 1009 -5.39 40.71 -8.45
C LYS A 1009 -5.36 39.54 -7.48
N ALA A 1010 -5.97 39.72 -6.30
CA ALA A 1010 -6.07 38.66 -5.30
C ALA A 1010 -7.39 38.78 -4.55
N LEU A 1011 -8.00 37.65 -4.25
CA LEU A 1011 -9.16 37.55 -3.39
C LEU A 1011 -8.96 36.40 -2.42
N SER A 1012 -9.10 36.68 -1.14
CA SER A 1012 -9.15 35.64 -0.12
C SER A 1012 -10.54 35.58 0.48
N LYS A 1013 -11.06 34.36 0.64
CA LYS A 1013 -12.31 34.09 1.36
C LYS A 1013 -11.99 33.14 2.50
N LYS A 1014 -12.36 33.53 3.71
CA LYS A 1014 -12.48 32.60 4.84
C LYS A 1014 -13.89 32.01 4.80
N PHE A 1015 -14.02 30.71 5.03
CA PHE A 1015 -15.31 30.07 5.18
C PHE A 1015 -15.57 29.93 6.69
N ASN A 1016 -16.40 30.80 7.25
CA ASN A 1016 -16.58 30.93 8.71
C ASN A 1016 -17.38 29.77 9.31
N VAL A 1017 -17.08 29.38 10.54
CA VAL A 1017 -17.95 28.52 11.36
C VAL A 1017 -18.85 29.47 12.16
N GLU A 1018 -20.13 29.60 11.82
CA GLU A 1018 -21.06 30.20 12.79
C GLU A 1018 -21.26 29.20 13.93
N GLN A 1019 -20.88 29.61 15.15
CA GLN A 1019 -21.39 29.00 16.37
C GLN A 1019 -22.89 29.31 16.43
N LEU A 1020 -23.73 28.27 16.41
CA LEU A 1020 -25.09 28.36 16.91
C LEU A 1020 -25.04 28.53 18.43
N GLU A 1021 -24.72 29.74 18.91
CA GLU A 1021 -25.02 30.16 20.27
C GLU A 1021 -26.49 30.60 20.35
N SER A 1022 -27.23 29.96 21.24
CA SER A 1022 -28.62 30.24 21.61
C SER A 1022 -28.74 31.59 22.34
N GLY A 1023 -28.67 32.70 21.60
CA GLY A 1023 -28.99 34.03 22.07
C GLY A 1023 -30.49 34.34 22.02
N VAL A 1024 -31.31 33.72 22.87
CA VAL A 1024 -32.67 34.24 23.15
C VAL A 1024 -32.55 35.28 24.26
N SER A 1025 -32.30 36.52 23.87
CA SER A 1025 -32.59 37.68 24.71
C SER A 1025 -34.11 37.89 24.69
N THR A 1026 -34.76 37.52 25.79
CA THR A 1026 -36.18 37.77 26.06
C THR A 1026 -36.45 39.27 26.18
N ALA A 1027 -36.96 39.90 25.12
CA ALA A 1027 -37.72 41.13 25.22
C ALA A 1027 -39.16 40.79 25.62
N GLN A 1028 -39.54 41.14 26.86
CA GLN A 1028 -40.92 41.08 27.33
C GLN A 1028 -41.82 42.07 26.57
N PRO A 1029 -43.07 41.69 26.26
CA PRO A 1029 -44.18 42.62 26.20
C PRO A 1029 -44.98 42.52 27.52
N GLU A 1030 -45.00 43.62 28.28
CA GLU A 1030 -45.91 43.81 29.40
C GLU A 1030 -47.36 43.82 28.90
N SER A 1031 -48.18 42.96 29.50
CA SER A 1031 -49.64 42.99 29.39
C SER A 1031 -50.19 44.15 30.22
N GLY A 1032 -50.56 45.25 29.55
CA GLY A 1032 -51.43 46.27 30.13
C GLY A 1032 -52.90 45.93 29.89
N VAL A 1033 -53.60 45.46 30.92
CA VAL A 1033 -55.07 45.53 31.00
C VAL A 1033 -55.40 46.72 31.89
N SER A 1034 -55.88 47.81 31.28
CA SER A 1034 -56.53 48.90 32.00
C SER A 1034 -58.02 48.63 32.13
N THR A 1035 -58.49 48.67 33.36
CA THR A 1035 -59.88 48.87 33.78
C THR A 1035 -60.55 50.07 33.11
N GLU A 1036 -61.83 49.91 32.78
CA GLU A 1036 -62.90 50.94 32.73
C GLU A 1036 -62.71 52.17 31.82
N GLN A 1037 -63.34 52.17 30.64
CA GLN A 1037 -64.61 52.88 30.30
C GLN A 1037 -64.89 52.84 28.80
#